data_AF-A0A812J6E2-F1
#
_entry.id   AF-A0A812J6E2-F1
#
_cell.length_a   1.000
_cell.length_b   1.000
_cell.length_c   1.000
_cell.angle_alpha   90.00
_cell.angle_beta   90.00
_cell.angle_gamma   90.00
#
_symmetry.space_group_name_H-M   'P 1'
#
loop_
_entity.id
_entity.type
_entity.pdbx_description
1 polymer ?
#
loop_
_entity_poly.entity_id
_entity_poly.type
_entity_poly.pdbx_seq_one_letter_code
_entity_poly.pdbx_strand_id
1 'polypeptide(L)'
;GLGLPVAITVAAAIALFVLDKTYESVQEYSAIFAEFLGTFALVFTVACCVATGSAVWNATAIACVLMVMVYGTGPVSGGHLNPAVTLALAWSEKFPWEKVPVYCATQITAGIAAGSCAANLFGLETASPLAPVGDFTWPYAFFVEAIYTFMLCFVVLNTAASKRNNEKGDGNQFFGLAIGFVIIAGGYASGDVSGACFNPAVAFGLDFSSINSGMSWGFGWTGMEIFGAGCAALAFRFVRPEDFSLVELSTYEPTLPVKLVSEFLGTFMLVLTVGLNVVLGSASTAWSAAAALMCMIYALGDVSGAHFNPAVSLAVKLRGKCSWTEFGTYIPVQLLAGASAGAIVSIFHKIGTGKDSAHFLQPGKGHSVVDAGIAEMVFTFVLCYVVLATATIAKPGSQLTKQNFYFGLAIASCVTAGGFAAGALSGGELNPAVSTGLTVASSIYSPAGAESTGSAIVNLLAFSGFEFAGALLAVMAFYLTHPTEMEKEETWYSCYVAEFLGTFVLVFTVVCNVLASNENWSPTSIACSLMVMIYATGAVSGGHLNPAVTFAISLATGDWSLKAAGYVASQLVGGIAAGFAACSLFTDSADVAVKEPYHLSYALMAELIYTAMLAFTVLNVAVSKRNNPATDGNNFYALAIAWVIIAGGYAVGGRK
;
A
#
# COMPACT_ATOMS: atom_id res chain seq x y z
N GLY A 1 -10.50 38.74 -8.16
CA GLY A 1 -9.80 38.36 -6.92
C GLY A 1 -10.78 37.86 -5.88
N LEU A 2 -11.03 36.56 -5.84
CA LEU A 2 -11.97 35.85 -4.95
C LEU A 2 -11.35 35.40 -3.60
N GLY A 3 -10.12 35.85 -3.28
CA GLY A 3 -9.46 35.53 -2.01
C GLY A 3 -10.00 36.29 -0.79
N LEU A 4 -10.59 37.47 -1.01
CA LEU A 4 -11.13 38.32 0.05
C LEU A 4 -12.39 37.70 0.71
N PRO A 5 -13.35 37.09 -0.04
CA PRO A 5 -14.49 36.38 0.55
C PRO A 5 -14.12 35.17 1.44
N VAL A 6 -13.13 34.36 1.04
CA VAL A 6 -12.72 33.18 1.83
C VAL A 6 -12.07 33.60 3.16
N ALA A 7 -11.22 34.62 3.12
CA ALA A 7 -10.65 35.21 4.33
C ALA A 7 -11.73 35.81 5.24
N ILE A 8 -12.79 36.40 4.68
CA ILE A 8 -13.94 36.92 5.43
C ILE A 8 -14.78 35.79 6.05
N THR A 9 -14.97 34.65 5.36
CA THR A 9 -15.70 33.50 5.92
C THR A 9 -14.92 32.81 7.04
N VAL A 10 -13.61 32.64 6.88
CA VAL A 10 -12.72 32.11 7.93
C VAL A 10 -12.66 33.09 9.11
N ALA A 11 -12.55 34.39 8.85
CA ALA A 11 -12.59 35.42 9.89
C ALA A 11 -13.97 35.51 10.57
N ALA A 12 -15.08 35.26 9.87
CA ALA A 12 -16.43 35.22 10.45
C ALA A 12 -16.63 33.98 11.33
N ALA A 13 -16.09 32.82 10.96
CA ALA A 13 -16.09 31.62 11.80
C ALA A 13 -15.23 31.81 13.07
N ILE A 14 -14.07 32.47 12.95
CA ILE A 14 -13.22 32.87 14.09
C ILE A 14 -13.91 33.97 14.93
N ALA A 15 -14.67 34.88 14.33
CA ALA A 15 -15.42 35.89 15.06
C ALA A 15 -16.60 35.29 15.84
N LEU A 16 -17.27 34.27 15.29
CA LEU A 16 -18.29 33.49 16.00
C LEU A 16 -17.68 32.68 17.15
N PHE A 17 -16.45 32.17 17.00
CA PHE A 17 -15.67 31.48 18.04
C PHE A 17 -15.36 32.35 19.28
N VAL A 18 -15.33 33.68 19.15
CA VAL A 18 -15.07 34.59 20.28
C VAL A 18 -16.34 34.93 21.07
N LEU A 19 -17.54 34.76 20.49
CA LEU A 19 -18.74 35.47 20.94
C LEU A 19 -19.81 34.64 21.68
N ASP A 20 -19.73 33.31 21.74
CA ASP A 20 -20.69 32.52 22.54
C ASP A 20 -19.99 31.32 23.21
N LYS A 21 -20.14 31.16 24.53
CA LYS A 21 -19.32 30.24 25.33
C LYS A 21 -20.13 29.22 26.12
N THR A 22 -20.32 28.06 25.51
CA THR A 22 -20.43 26.76 26.22
C THR A 22 -19.31 25.84 25.74
N TYR A 23 -18.84 24.91 26.56
CA TYR A 23 -17.75 24.00 26.16
C TYR A 23 -18.13 23.11 24.96
N GLU A 24 -19.40 22.68 24.88
CA GLU A 24 -19.93 21.86 23.79
C GLU A 24 -19.94 22.60 22.44
N SER A 25 -20.31 23.89 22.42
CA SER A 25 -20.27 24.69 21.19
C SER A 25 -18.84 24.87 20.66
N VAL A 26 -17.86 25.07 21.55
CA VAL A 26 -16.44 25.16 21.17
C VAL A 26 -15.93 23.86 20.52
N GLN A 27 -16.34 22.69 21.02
CA GLN A 27 -15.97 21.40 20.41
C GLN A 27 -16.57 21.25 19.00
N GLU A 28 -17.83 21.63 18.82
CA GLU A 28 -18.51 21.54 17.52
C GLU A 28 -17.88 22.48 16.47
N TYR A 29 -17.58 23.73 16.83
CA TYR A 29 -16.89 24.65 15.93
C TYR A 29 -15.47 24.20 15.59
N SER A 30 -14.75 23.62 16.55
CA SER A 30 -13.41 23.08 16.33
C SER A 30 -13.44 21.93 15.32
N ALA A 31 -14.45 21.06 15.41
CA ALA A 31 -14.65 19.96 14.47
C ALA A 31 -14.96 20.48 13.05
N ILE A 32 -15.83 21.48 12.91
CA ILE A 32 -16.15 22.09 11.61
C ILE A 32 -14.90 22.74 11.00
N PHE A 33 -14.12 23.50 11.78
CA PHE A 33 -12.89 24.11 11.28
C PHE A 33 -11.85 23.07 10.86
N ALA A 34 -11.73 21.99 11.63
CA ALA A 34 -10.85 20.86 11.31
C ALA A 34 -11.25 20.17 9.98
N GLU A 35 -12.54 19.95 9.73
CA GLU A 35 -13.04 19.46 8.44
C GLU A 35 -12.72 20.43 7.30
N PHE A 36 -12.92 21.73 7.50
CA PHE A 36 -12.58 22.74 6.50
C PHE A 36 -11.09 22.72 6.17
N LEU A 37 -10.23 22.78 7.18
CA LEU A 37 -8.78 22.84 7.02
C LEU A 37 -8.24 21.58 6.32
N GLY A 38 -8.69 20.40 6.76
CA GLY A 38 -8.23 19.14 6.17
C GLY A 38 -8.71 18.97 4.73
N THR A 39 -9.98 19.26 4.42
CA THR A 39 -10.49 19.18 3.05
C THR A 39 -9.84 20.24 2.16
N PHE A 40 -9.60 21.46 2.66
CA PHE A 40 -8.89 22.49 1.91
C PHE A 40 -7.49 22.02 1.52
N ALA A 41 -6.70 21.50 2.48
CA ALA A 41 -5.35 21.02 2.22
C ALA A 41 -5.32 19.86 1.23
N LEU A 42 -6.27 18.91 1.35
CA LEU A 42 -6.44 17.81 0.41
C LEU A 42 -6.71 18.32 -1.01
N VAL A 43 -7.80 19.07 -1.20
CA VAL A 43 -8.24 19.52 -2.52
C VAL A 43 -7.23 20.47 -3.16
N PHE A 44 -6.56 21.31 -2.36
CA PHE A 44 -5.49 22.17 -2.86
C PHE A 44 -4.33 21.34 -3.40
N THR A 45 -3.95 20.27 -2.69
CA THR A 45 -2.90 19.35 -3.15
C THR A 45 -3.32 18.62 -4.42
N VAL A 46 -4.58 18.18 -4.53
CA VAL A 46 -5.11 17.59 -5.78
C VAL A 46 -4.96 18.57 -6.94
N ALA A 47 -5.43 19.82 -6.78
CA ALA A 47 -5.34 20.82 -7.82
C ALA A 47 -3.89 21.16 -8.22
N CYS A 48 -2.95 21.23 -7.26
CA CYS A 48 -1.52 21.35 -7.53
C CYS A 48 -0.98 20.15 -8.33
N CYS A 49 -1.35 18.93 -7.96
CA CYS A 49 -0.92 17.71 -8.65
C CYS A 49 -1.44 17.70 -10.09
N VAL A 50 -2.71 18.05 -10.31
CA VAL A 50 -3.30 18.19 -11.65
C VAL A 50 -2.54 19.23 -12.47
N ALA A 51 -2.19 20.38 -11.89
CA ALA A 51 -1.42 21.42 -12.56
C ALA A 51 0.00 20.96 -12.95
N THR A 52 0.66 20.14 -12.13
CA THR A 52 2.05 19.68 -12.37
C THR A 52 2.16 18.38 -13.18
N GLY A 53 1.12 17.55 -13.21
CA GLY A 53 1.01 16.37 -14.09
C GLY A 53 2.00 15.22 -13.85
N SER A 54 2.54 15.02 -12.63
CA SER A 54 3.48 13.91 -12.38
C SER A 54 2.77 12.55 -12.34
N ALA A 55 2.93 11.75 -13.41
CA ALA A 55 2.43 10.37 -13.49
C ALA A 55 3.02 9.42 -12.41
N VAL A 56 4.18 9.77 -11.83
CA VAL A 56 4.85 8.93 -10.82
C VAL A 56 4.45 9.33 -9.41
N TRP A 57 4.27 10.62 -9.11
CA TRP A 57 4.17 11.08 -7.70
C TRP A 57 2.83 11.70 -7.30
N ASN A 58 1.96 12.06 -8.24
CA ASN A 58 0.72 12.79 -7.94
C ASN A 58 -0.18 12.07 -6.92
N ALA A 59 -0.55 10.81 -7.17
CA ALA A 59 -1.43 10.07 -6.26
C ALA A 59 -0.77 9.85 -4.88
N THR A 60 0.54 9.63 -4.84
CA THR A 60 1.31 9.51 -3.59
C THR A 60 1.31 10.84 -2.81
N ALA A 61 1.50 11.99 -3.46
CA ALA A 61 1.46 13.29 -2.80
C ALA A 61 0.09 13.59 -2.18
N ILE A 62 -0.99 13.31 -2.93
CA ILE A 62 -2.38 13.48 -2.45
C ILE A 62 -2.65 12.55 -1.26
N ALA A 63 -2.23 11.28 -1.35
CA ALA A 63 -2.35 10.30 -0.26
C ALA A 63 -1.61 10.74 1.01
N CYS A 64 -0.39 11.26 0.88
CA CYS A 64 0.40 11.75 2.01
C CYS A 64 -0.29 12.94 2.70
N VAL A 65 -0.83 13.91 1.96
CA VAL A 65 -1.56 15.03 2.55
C VAL A 65 -2.85 14.57 3.22
N LEU A 66 -3.61 13.65 2.60
CA LEU A 66 -4.79 13.06 3.24
C LEU A 66 -4.42 12.39 4.56
N MET A 67 -3.38 11.54 4.56
CA MET A 67 -2.88 10.86 5.75
C MET A 67 -2.51 11.84 6.86
N VAL A 68 -1.72 12.89 6.56
CA VAL A 68 -1.32 13.91 7.54
C VAL A 68 -2.54 14.64 8.10
N MET A 69 -3.49 15.03 7.25
CA MET A 69 -4.70 15.71 7.71
C MET A 69 -5.57 14.78 8.55
N VAL A 70 -5.77 13.51 8.18
CA VAL A 70 -6.52 12.53 8.96
C VAL A 70 -5.89 12.33 10.35
N TYR A 71 -4.55 12.22 10.45
CA TYR A 71 -3.90 12.14 11.77
C TYR A 71 -4.03 13.44 12.58
N GLY A 72 -3.90 14.60 11.92
CA GLY A 72 -3.94 15.90 12.59
C GLY A 72 -5.33 16.33 13.04
N THR A 73 -6.36 16.04 12.24
CA THR A 73 -7.75 16.48 12.48
C THR A 73 -8.64 15.38 13.05
N GLY A 74 -8.26 14.11 12.93
CA GLY A 74 -8.99 12.95 13.44
C GLY A 74 -9.41 13.07 14.91
N PRO A 75 -8.50 13.41 15.84
CA PRO A 75 -8.85 13.60 17.26
C PRO A 75 -9.83 14.76 17.53
N VAL A 76 -10.03 15.67 16.58
CA VAL A 76 -10.87 16.86 16.72
C VAL A 76 -12.24 16.65 16.06
N SER A 77 -12.28 16.23 14.80
CA SER A 77 -13.51 16.13 14.00
C SER A 77 -13.91 14.71 13.60
N GLY A 78 -13.02 13.74 13.78
CA GLY A 78 -13.07 12.44 13.12
C GLY A 78 -12.32 12.39 11.78
N GLY A 79 -11.90 13.54 11.24
CA GLY A 79 -11.10 13.64 10.02
C GLY A 79 -11.77 13.02 8.81
N HIS A 80 -13.07 13.29 8.58
CA HIS A 80 -13.80 12.68 7.47
C HIS A 80 -13.31 13.21 6.12
N LEU A 81 -13.15 14.53 6.03
CA LEU A 81 -12.59 15.31 4.92
C LEU A 81 -13.27 15.07 3.55
N ASN A 82 -14.40 14.37 3.55
CA ASN A 82 -15.07 13.83 2.37
C ASN A 82 -16.57 13.60 2.67
N PRO A 83 -17.50 14.17 1.88
CA PRO A 83 -18.94 13.96 2.07
C PRO A 83 -19.37 12.49 1.93
N ALA A 84 -18.76 11.71 1.04
CA ALA A 84 -19.05 10.30 0.86
C ALA A 84 -18.66 9.47 2.11
N VAL A 85 -17.50 9.77 2.71
CA VAL A 85 -17.06 9.16 3.98
C VAL A 85 -18.00 9.54 5.12
N THR A 86 -18.40 10.81 5.20
CA THR A 86 -19.36 11.30 6.21
C THR A 86 -20.68 10.54 6.14
N LEU A 87 -21.21 10.33 4.92
CA LEU A 87 -22.43 9.55 4.70
C LEU A 87 -22.25 8.06 5.02
N ALA A 88 -21.13 7.45 4.65
CA ALA A 88 -20.84 6.06 4.98
C ALA A 88 -20.83 5.81 6.50
N LEU A 89 -20.19 6.69 7.26
CA LEU A 89 -20.16 6.64 8.73
C LEU A 89 -21.57 6.77 9.32
N ALA A 90 -22.41 7.66 8.79
CA ALA A 90 -23.79 7.84 9.25
C ALA A 90 -24.67 6.62 8.92
N TRP A 91 -24.57 6.06 7.71
CA TRP A 91 -25.27 4.82 7.33
C TRP A 91 -24.85 3.60 8.15
N SER A 92 -23.65 3.61 8.70
CA SER A 92 -23.12 2.55 9.57
C SER A 92 -23.30 2.82 11.06
N GLU A 93 -24.11 3.80 11.46
CA GLU A 93 -24.38 4.14 12.87
C GLU A 93 -23.10 4.54 13.65
N LYS A 94 -22.10 5.07 12.94
CA LYS A 94 -20.82 5.53 13.48
C LYS A 94 -20.72 7.05 13.60
N PHE A 95 -21.68 7.78 13.01
CA PHE A 95 -21.75 9.24 13.07
C PHE A 95 -23.20 9.73 13.11
N PRO A 96 -23.53 10.74 13.92
CA PRO A 96 -24.90 11.27 14.05
C PRO A 96 -25.38 11.95 12.75
N TRP A 97 -26.60 11.62 12.33
CA TRP A 97 -27.22 12.17 11.12
C TRP A 97 -27.41 13.68 11.16
N GLU A 98 -27.60 14.24 12.36
CA GLU A 98 -27.80 15.68 12.58
C GLU A 98 -26.57 16.50 12.17
N LYS A 99 -25.36 15.92 12.24
CA LYS A 99 -24.10 16.59 11.90
C LYS A 99 -23.70 16.43 10.42
N VAL A 100 -24.34 15.51 9.70
CA VAL A 100 -24.00 15.21 8.30
C VAL A 100 -24.14 16.46 7.40
N PRO A 101 -25.25 17.24 7.45
CA PRO A 101 -25.39 18.38 6.55
C PRO A 101 -24.30 19.42 6.71
N VAL A 102 -23.89 19.73 7.96
CA VAL A 102 -22.88 20.76 8.23
C VAL A 102 -21.47 20.27 7.84
N TYR A 103 -21.14 18.99 8.07
CA TYR A 103 -19.87 18.41 7.60
C TYR A 103 -19.77 18.46 6.07
N CYS A 104 -20.79 17.95 5.37
CA CYS A 104 -20.79 17.92 3.90
C CYS A 104 -20.72 19.34 3.30
N ALA A 105 -21.50 20.29 3.82
CA ALA A 105 -21.46 21.67 3.36
C ALA A 105 -20.08 22.33 3.59
N THR A 106 -19.46 22.05 4.74
CA THR A 106 -18.13 22.56 5.09
C THR A 106 -17.06 22.01 4.15
N GLN A 107 -17.06 20.70 3.91
CA GLN A 107 -16.10 20.04 3.03
C GLN A 107 -16.22 20.55 1.59
N ILE A 108 -17.45 20.67 1.06
CA ILE A 108 -17.67 21.22 -0.29
C ILE A 108 -17.17 22.67 -0.38
N THR A 109 -17.47 23.49 0.63
CA THR A 109 -17.00 24.89 0.68
C THR A 109 -15.47 24.97 0.71
N ALA A 110 -14.82 24.09 1.48
CA ALA A 110 -13.36 23.98 1.52
C ALA A 110 -12.78 23.57 0.17
N GLY A 111 -13.41 22.61 -0.52
CA GLY A 111 -13.00 22.18 -1.86
C GLY A 111 -13.08 23.30 -2.90
N ILE A 112 -14.19 24.06 -2.92
CA ILE A 112 -14.35 25.22 -3.79
C ILE A 112 -13.29 26.30 -3.50
N ALA A 113 -13.03 26.58 -2.22
CA ALA A 113 -12.01 27.54 -1.82
C ALA A 113 -10.60 27.12 -2.25
N ALA A 114 -10.27 25.83 -2.10
CA ALA A 114 -9.00 25.26 -2.48
C ALA A 114 -8.78 25.26 -4.00
N GLY A 115 -9.77 24.80 -4.77
CA GLY A 115 -9.75 24.83 -6.24
C GLY A 115 -9.61 26.26 -6.77
N SER A 116 -10.34 27.22 -6.19
CA SER A 116 -10.20 28.64 -6.53
C SER A 116 -8.80 29.16 -6.22
N CYS A 117 -8.23 28.80 -5.07
CA CYS A 117 -6.87 29.21 -4.68
C CYS A 117 -5.83 28.69 -5.68
N ALA A 118 -5.89 27.40 -6.02
CA ALA A 118 -4.99 26.78 -6.98
C ALA A 118 -5.15 27.38 -8.38
N ALA A 119 -6.38 27.65 -8.83
CA ALA A 119 -6.63 28.29 -10.12
C ALA A 119 -5.95 29.67 -10.23
N ASN A 120 -6.03 30.48 -9.16
CA ASN A 120 -5.32 31.77 -9.12
C ASN A 120 -3.80 31.61 -9.06
N LEU A 121 -3.29 30.61 -8.33
CA LEU A 121 -1.85 30.40 -8.13
C LEU A 121 -1.15 29.95 -9.43
N PHE A 122 -1.76 29.03 -10.17
CA PHE A 122 -1.17 28.43 -11.36
C PHE A 122 -1.71 29.04 -12.67
N GLY A 123 -2.61 30.02 -12.59
CA GLY A 123 -3.26 30.60 -13.78
C GLY A 123 -4.08 29.57 -14.55
N LEU A 124 -4.73 28.62 -13.85
CA LEU A 124 -5.47 27.49 -14.44
C LEU A 124 -6.82 27.91 -15.06
N GLU A 125 -6.93 29.15 -15.55
CA GLU A 125 -8.16 29.68 -16.14
C GLU A 125 -8.62 28.86 -17.38
N THR A 126 -7.80 27.92 -17.84
CA THR A 126 -8.02 26.99 -18.96
C THR A 126 -7.94 25.51 -18.59
N ALA A 127 -8.00 25.12 -17.30
CA ALA A 127 -8.03 23.69 -16.94
C ALA A 127 -9.30 23.03 -17.51
N SER A 128 -9.14 21.84 -18.10
CA SER A 128 -10.26 21.08 -18.66
C SER A 128 -11.29 20.76 -17.56
N PRO A 129 -12.60 20.96 -17.82
CA PRO A 129 -13.64 20.56 -16.88
C PRO A 129 -13.58 19.05 -16.56
N LEU A 130 -14.01 18.64 -15.36
CA LEU A 130 -14.04 17.24 -14.94
C LEU A 130 -14.87 16.42 -15.94
N ALA A 131 -14.31 15.36 -16.49
CA ALA A 131 -14.97 14.49 -17.46
C ALA A 131 -14.26 13.14 -17.50
N PRO A 132 -14.87 12.10 -18.11
CA PRO A 132 -14.14 10.87 -18.41
C PRO A 132 -12.89 11.20 -19.24
N VAL A 133 -11.79 10.50 -18.97
CA VAL A 133 -10.48 10.78 -19.56
C VAL A 133 -10.31 9.96 -20.85
N GLY A 134 -9.73 10.57 -21.89
CA GLY A 134 -9.44 9.90 -23.16
C GLY A 134 -10.70 9.33 -23.84
N ASP A 135 -10.63 8.07 -24.27
CA ASP A 135 -11.72 7.37 -24.95
C ASP A 135 -12.76 6.76 -23.97
N PHE A 136 -12.54 6.90 -22.65
CA PHE A 136 -13.46 6.36 -21.66
C PHE A 136 -14.78 7.13 -21.61
N THR A 137 -15.86 6.42 -21.25
CA THR A 137 -17.21 6.99 -21.16
C THR A 137 -17.76 6.89 -19.75
N TRP A 138 -18.94 7.49 -19.52
CA TRP A 138 -19.63 7.53 -18.23
C TRP A 138 -19.72 6.20 -17.47
N PRO A 139 -20.02 5.04 -18.09
CA PRO A 139 -20.05 3.78 -17.36
C PRO A 139 -18.70 3.35 -16.78
N TYR A 140 -17.59 3.67 -17.47
CA TYR A 140 -16.24 3.37 -16.99
C TYR A 140 -15.88 4.29 -15.81
N ALA A 141 -16.16 5.59 -15.93
CA ALA A 141 -15.99 6.56 -14.85
C ALA A 141 -16.85 6.20 -13.63
N PHE A 142 -18.13 5.84 -13.84
CA PHE A 142 -19.03 5.37 -12.78
C PHE A 142 -18.42 4.19 -12.03
N PHE A 143 -17.94 3.18 -12.75
CA PHE A 143 -17.40 1.98 -12.12
C PHE A 143 -16.17 2.30 -11.25
N VAL A 144 -15.20 3.06 -11.77
CA VAL A 144 -13.96 3.33 -11.03
C VAL A 144 -14.15 4.31 -9.87
N GLU A 145 -14.98 5.35 -10.03
CA GLU A 145 -15.31 6.26 -8.93
C GLU A 145 -16.10 5.54 -7.84
N ALA A 146 -17.07 4.70 -8.21
CA ALA A 146 -17.84 3.91 -7.25
C ALA A 146 -16.96 2.90 -6.50
N ILE A 147 -16.10 2.14 -7.19
CA ILE A 147 -15.34 1.04 -6.56
C ILE A 147 -14.21 1.53 -5.65
N TYR A 148 -13.53 2.63 -6.01
CA TYR A 148 -12.48 3.20 -5.15
C TYR A 148 -13.04 4.12 -4.06
N THR A 149 -14.20 4.74 -4.26
CA THR A 149 -14.94 5.36 -3.13
C THR A 149 -15.48 4.30 -2.17
N PHE A 150 -15.96 3.18 -2.70
CA PHE A 150 -16.30 2.00 -1.91
C PHE A 150 -15.10 1.58 -1.06
N MET A 151 -13.92 1.40 -1.67
CA MET A 151 -12.71 1.03 -0.95
C MET A 151 -12.36 2.06 0.13
N LEU A 152 -12.40 3.36 -0.19
CA LEU A 152 -12.09 4.44 0.75
C LEU A 152 -13.02 4.38 1.97
N CYS A 153 -14.33 4.37 1.74
CA CYS A 153 -15.32 4.33 2.80
C CYS A 153 -15.24 3.02 3.59
N PHE A 154 -15.02 1.89 2.92
CA PHE A 154 -14.91 0.58 3.55
C PHE A 154 -13.69 0.50 4.47
N VAL A 155 -12.54 1.05 4.02
CA VAL A 155 -11.32 1.13 4.83
C VAL A 155 -11.51 2.08 6.01
N VAL A 156 -12.13 3.26 5.83
CA VAL A 156 -12.45 4.15 6.96
C VAL A 156 -13.32 3.44 8.00
N LEU A 157 -14.39 2.77 7.56
CA LEU A 157 -15.31 2.07 8.45
C LEU A 157 -14.61 0.96 9.24
N ASN A 158 -13.80 0.13 8.57
CA ASN A 158 -13.12 -0.99 9.24
C ASN A 158 -11.93 -0.55 10.09
N THR A 159 -11.15 0.44 9.65
CA THR A 159 -9.89 0.80 10.33
C THR A 159 -10.06 1.85 11.41
N ALA A 160 -10.96 2.82 11.23
CA ALA A 160 -11.14 3.92 12.17
C ALA A 160 -12.42 3.78 13.02
N ALA A 161 -13.49 3.20 12.48
CA ALA A 161 -14.81 3.20 13.12
C ALA A 161 -15.27 1.86 13.73
N SER A 162 -14.64 0.74 13.34
CA SER A 162 -14.93 -0.58 13.91
C SER A 162 -14.48 -0.65 15.36
N LYS A 163 -15.32 -1.23 16.22
CA LYS A 163 -14.97 -1.47 17.62
C LYS A 163 -13.78 -2.43 17.77
N ARG A 164 -13.58 -3.37 16.83
CA ARG A 164 -12.49 -4.37 16.92
C ARG A 164 -11.13 -3.75 16.67
N ASN A 165 -11.02 -2.93 15.63
CA ASN A 165 -9.76 -2.26 15.26
C ASN A 165 -9.47 -1.02 16.11
N ASN A 166 -10.48 -0.41 16.73
CA ASN A 166 -10.33 0.80 17.54
C ASN A 166 -10.95 0.61 18.95
N GLU A 167 -10.48 -0.41 19.67
CA GLU A 167 -10.91 -0.68 21.06
C GLU A 167 -10.54 0.51 21.97
N LYS A 168 -11.44 0.92 22.87
CA LYS A 168 -11.18 2.06 23.76
C LYS A 168 -9.94 1.83 24.61
N GLY A 169 -8.97 2.73 24.51
CA GLY A 169 -7.71 2.67 25.26
C GLY A 169 -6.59 1.95 24.52
N ASP A 170 -6.86 1.34 23.36
CA ASP A 170 -5.84 0.86 22.43
C ASP A 170 -5.52 1.98 21.43
N GLY A 171 -4.25 2.39 21.36
CA GLY A 171 -3.82 3.47 20.49
C GLY A 171 -3.67 2.98 19.06
N ASN A 172 -4.76 2.87 18.29
CA ASN A 172 -4.69 2.51 16.86
C ASN A 172 -3.88 3.55 16.07
N GLN A 173 -2.80 3.10 15.44
CA GLN A 173 -1.88 3.97 14.71
C GLN A 173 -1.92 3.82 13.19
N PHE A 174 -2.59 2.80 12.64
CA PHE A 174 -2.53 2.54 11.18
C PHE A 174 -3.67 3.17 10.38
N PHE A 175 -4.75 3.63 11.01
CA PHE A 175 -5.95 4.10 10.29
C PHE A 175 -5.62 5.20 9.28
N GLY A 176 -4.85 6.23 9.65
CA GLY A 176 -4.49 7.32 8.75
C GLY A 176 -3.66 6.86 7.55
N LEU A 177 -2.69 5.96 7.78
CA LEU A 177 -1.89 5.32 6.74
C LEU A 177 -2.77 4.50 5.78
N ALA A 178 -3.67 3.66 6.31
CA ALA A 178 -4.58 2.84 5.52
C ALA A 178 -5.53 3.72 4.67
N ILE A 179 -6.12 4.76 5.26
CA ILE A 179 -7.03 5.68 4.56
C ILE A 179 -6.29 6.43 3.44
N GLY A 180 -5.09 6.96 3.72
CA GLY A 180 -4.28 7.65 2.71
C GLY A 180 -3.92 6.76 1.52
N PHE A 181 -3.51 5.51 1.78
CA PHE A 181 -3.05 4.60 0.73
C PHE A 181 -4.17 4.12 -0.21
N VAL A 182 -5.45 4.27 0.15
CA VAL A 182 -6.54 4.07 -0.82
C VAL A 182 -6.40 5.03 -2.01
N ILE A 183 -5.91 6.25 -1.78
CA ILE A 183 -5.67 7.21 -2.85
C ILE A 183 -4.51 6.79 -3.75
N ILE A 184 -3.49 6.12 -3.22
CA ILE A 184 -2.44 5.49 -4.06
C ILE A 184 -3.06 4.38 -4.90
N ALA A 185 -3.85 3.49 -4.29
CA ALA A 185 -4.48 2.37 -4.98
C ALA A 185 -5.41 2.82 -6.12
N GLY A 186 -6.36 3.71 -5.83
CA GLY A 186 -7.32 4.18 -6.83
C GLY A 186 -6.73 5.21 -7.79
N GLY A 187 -5.86 6.10 -7.30
CA GLY A 187 -5.30 7.19 -8.08
C GLY A 187 -4.52 6.72 -9.30
N TYR A 188 -3.60 5.75 -9.12
CA TYR A 188 -2.87 5.18 -10.26
C TYR A 188 -3.72 4.20 -11.09
N ALA A 189 -4.68 3.50 -10.48
CA ALA A 189 -5.52 2.54 -11.18
C ALA A 189 -6.66 3.16 -12.00
N SER A 190 -7.04 4.40 -11.75
CA SER A 190 -8.23 4.99 -12.38
C SER A 190 -8.12 6.47 -12.75
N GLY A 191 -6.99 7.13 -12.44
CA GLY A 191 -6.76 8.53 -12.82
C GLY A 191 -6.96 8.75 -14.32
N ASP A 192 -6.44 7.87 -15.16
CA ASP A 192 -6.58 7.93 -16.63
C ASP A 192 -7.95 7.46 -17.17
N VAL A 193 -8.91 7.20 -16.27
CA VAL A 193 -10.31 6.87 -16.60
C VAL A 193 -11.25 7.99 -16.19
N SER A 194 -11.16 8.47 -14.94
CA SER A 194 -12.12 9.42 -14.35
C SER A 194 -11.50 10.64 -13.69
N GLY A 195 -10.17 10.71 -13.58
CA GLY A 195 -9.47 11.69 -12.74
C GLY A 195 -9.36 11.31 -11.26
N ALA A 196 -9.93 10.18 -10.84
CA ALA A 196 -9.80 9.59 -9.50
C ALA A 196 -10.14 10.55 -8.34
N CYS A 197 -11.38 11.06 -8.31
CA CYS A 197 -11.80 12.03 -7.29
C CYS A 197 -12.09 11.39 -5.93
N PHE A 198 -12.91 10.33 -5.92
CA PHE A 198 -13.35 9.57 -4.74
C PHE A 198 -13.96 10.41 -3.60
N ASN A 199 -14.30 11.67 -3.87
CA ASN A 199 -14.65 12.67 -2.88
C ASN A 199 -15.45 13.80 -3.55
N PRO A 200 -16.72 13.99 -3.17
CA PRO A 200 -17.54 15.06 -3.73
C PRO A 200 -16.91 16.45 -3.58
N ALA A 201 -16.19 16.71 -2.49
CA ALA A 201 -15.51 18.00 -2.29
C ALA A 201 -14.33 18.19 -3.26
N VAL A 202 -13.64 17.12 -3.66
CA VAL A 202 -12.61 17.16 -4.70
C VAL A 202 -13.26 17.43 -6.06
N ALA A 203 -14.32 16.69 -6.39
CA ALA A 203 -15.05 16.86 -7.65
C ALA A 203 -15.56 18.30 -7.83
N PHE A 204 -16.22 18.87 -6.81
CA PHE A 204 -16.67 20.27 -6.85
C PHE A 204 -15.51 21.28 -6.86
N GLY A 205 -14.42 21.00 -6.15
CA GLY A 205 -13.24 21.86 -6.14
C GLY A 205 -12.59 21.98 -7.52
N LEU A 206 -12.44 20.85 -8.22
CA LEU A 206 -11.90 20.82 -9.58
C LEU A 206 -12.84 21.50 -10.59
N ASP A 207 -14.15 21.19 -10.54
CA ASP A 207 -15.15 21.83 -11.42
C ASP A 207 -15.21 23.35 -11.26
N PHE A 208 -15.10 23.84 -10.02
CA PHE A 208 -15.11 25.26 -9.77
C PHE A 208 -13.81 25.94 -10.22
N SER A 209 -12.69 25.23 -10.18
CA SER A 209 -11.42 25.74 -10.69
C SER A 209 -11.45 25.97 -12.21
N SER A 210 -12.29 25.23 -12.95
CA SER A 210 -12.48 25.36 -14.40
C SER A 210 -13.68 26.23 -14.80
N ILE A 211 -14.30 26.98 -13.88
CA ILE A 211 -15.59 27.66 -14.11
C ILE A 211 -15.61 28.60 -15.33
N ASN A 212 -14.47 29.22 -15.65
CA ASN A 212 -14.33 30.09 -16.82
C ASN A 212 -14.30 29.32 -18.15
N SER A 213 -13.96 28.03 -18.11
CA SER A 213 -14.00 27.09 -19.23
C SER A 213 -15.30 26.25 -19.25
N GLY A 214 -16.20 26.48 -18.29
CA GLY A 214 -17.46 25.76 -18.09
C GLY A 214 -17.44 24.87 -16.84
N MET A 215 -18.60 24.72 -16.19
CA MET A 215 -18.81 23.72 -15.13
C MET A 215 -19.35 22.45 -15.78
N SER A 216 -18.82 21.28 -15.42
CA SER A 216 -19.16 20.03 -16.09
C SER A 216 -20.04 19.13 -15.24
N TRP A 217 -19.45 18.30 -14.38
CA TRP A 217 -20.03 17.02 -13.99
C TRP A 217 -19.86 16.66 -12.51
N GLY A 218 -19.49 17.60 -11.65
CA GLY A 218 -19.27 17.38 -10.21
C GLY A 218 -20.47 16.74 -9.50
N PHE A 219 -21.71 17.06 -9.90
CA PHE A 219 -22.90 16.37 -9.41
C PHE A 219 -22.99 14.89 -9.86
N GLY A 220 -22.54 14.59 -11.07
CA GLY A 220 -22.46 13.23 -11.59
C GLY A 220 -21.45 12.38 -10.82
N TRP A 221 -20.24 12.91 -10.60
CA TRP A 221 -19.21 12.29 -9.76
C TRP A 221 -19.71 12.06 -8.33
N THR A 222 -20.34 13.08 -7.75
CA THR A 222 -20.94 12.97 -6.41
C THR A 222 -21.91 11.79 -6.32
N GLY A 223 -22.74 11.57 -7.34
CA GLY A 223 -23.65 10.41 -7.39
C GLY A 223 -22.93 9.06 -7.42
N MET A 224 -21.84 8.96 -8.19
CA MET A 224 -21.00 7.75 -8.27
C MET A 224 -20.32 7.43 -6.93
N GLU A 225 -19.77 8.46 -6.29
CA GLU A 225 -19.05 8.38 -5.03
C GLU A 225 -19.99 8.00 -3.88
N ILE A 226 -21.17 8.64 -3.80
CA ILE A 226 -22.21 8.30 -2.81
C ILE A 226 -22.72 6.87 -3.00
N PHE A 227 -22.86 6.39 -4.24
CA PHE A 227 -23.20 5.00 -4.51
C PHE A 227 -22.14 4.04 -3.95
N GLY A 228 -20.85 4.32 -4.19
CA GLY A 228 -19.74 3.57 -3.62
C GLY A 228 -19.75 3.54 -2.09
N ALA A 229 -19.98 4.70 -1.46
CA ALA A 229 -20.11 4.82 0.00
C ALA A 229 -21.25 3.99 0.58
N GLY A 230 -22.41 3.95 -0.09
CA GLY A 230 -23.54 3.13 0.32
C GLY A 230 -23.22 1.63 0.26
N CYS A 231 -22.59 1.17 -0.82
CA CYS A 231 -22.12 -0.20 -0.93
C CYS A 231 -21.10 -0.55 0.17
N ALA A 232 -20.23 0.38 0.55
CA ALA A 232 -19.24 0.18 1.61
C ALA A 232 -19.89 0.00 2.98
N ALA A 233 -20.91 0.82 3.29
CA ALA A 233 -21.66 0.70 4.54
C ALA A 233 -22.40 -0.65 4.64
N LEU A 234 -22.93 -1.16 3.53
CA LEU A 234 -23.56 -2.49 3.48
C LEU A 234 -22.54 -3.62 3.66
N ALA A 235 -21.40 -3.56 2.95
CA ALA A 235 -20.34 -4.54 3.10
C ALA A 235 -19.78 -4.55 4.54
N PHE A 236 -19.59 -3.38 5.15
CA PHE A 236 -19.15 -3.25 6.54
C PHE A 236 -20.13 -3.92 7.52
N ARG A 237 -21.43 -3.67 7.37
CA ARG A 237 -22.47 -4.34 8.18
C ARG A 237 -22.43 -5.87 8.04
N PHE A 238 -22.13 -6.37 6.84
CA PHE A 238 -22.03 -7.80 6.60
C PHE A 238 -20.77 -8.42 7.23
N VAL A 239 -19.61 -7.78 7.07
CA VAL A 239 -18.34 -8.33 7.57
C VAL A 239 -18.10 -8.06 9.05
N ARG A 240 -18.86 -7.13 9.66
CA ARG A 240 -18.78 -6.75 11.08
C ARG A 240 -20.13 -6.81 11.80
N PRO A 241 -20.86 -7.95 11.82
CA PRO A 241 -22.13 -8.02 12.56
C PRO A 241 -21.97 -7.77 14.07
N GLU A 242 -20.77 -7.99 14.63
CA GLU A 242 -20.41 -7.66 16.01
C GLU A 242 -20.45 -6.16 16.32
N ASP A 243 -20.25 -5.30 15.31
CA ASP A 243 -20.34 -3.86 15.50
C ASP A 243 -21.79 -3.40 15.80
N PHE A 244 -22.78 -4.21 15.40
CA PHE A 244 -24.22 -3.93 15.48
C PHE A 244 -25.00 -4.84 16.44
N SER A 245 -24.32 -5.74 17.14
CA SER A 245 -24.93 -6.66 18.11
C SER A 245 -24.42 -6.41 19.53
N LEU A 246 -25.11 -7.01 20.52
CA LEU A 246 -24.74 -6.93 21.94
C LEU A 246 -23.71 -8.01 22.34
N VAL A 247 -23.03 -8.64 21.38
CA VAL A 247 -22.03 -9.69 21.65
C VAL A 247 -20.76 -9.06 22.22
N GLU A 248 -20.16 -9.71 23.21
CA GLU A 248 -18.87 -9.28 23.76
C GLU A 248 -17.75 -9.54 22.76
N LEU A 249 -17.06 -8.48 22.33
CA LEU A 249 -16.02 -8.53 21.29
C LEU A 249 -14.87 -9.50 21.60
N SER A 250 -14.55 -9.68 22.88
CA SER A 250 -13.48 -10.57 23.35
C SER A 250 -13.71 -12.04 23.05
N THR A 251 -14.96 -12.44 22.80
CA THR A 251 -15.38 -13.84 22.57
C THR A 251 -15.97 -14.06 21.18
N TYR A 252 -16.16 -13.01 20.39
CA TYR A 252 -16.71 -13.12 19.05
C TYR A 252 -15.65 -13.67 18.08
N GLU A 253 -16.03 -14.70 17.34
CA GLU A 253 -15.26 -15.26 16.24
C GLU A 253 -16.03 -15.11 14.92
N PRO A 254 -15.41 -14.54 13.86
CA PRO A 254 -16.05 -14.42 12.56
C PRO A 254 -16.48 -15.77 12.00
N THR A 255 -17.70 -15.84 11.48
CA THR A 255 -18.20 -17.06 10.83
C THR A 255 -17.53 -17.30 9.49
N LEU A 256 -17.50 -18.55 9.02
CA LEU A 256 -16.89 -18.88 7.73
C LEU A 256 -17.44 -18.03 6.56
N PRO A 257 -18.76 -17.79 6.39
CA PRO A 257 -19.26 -16.92 5.31
C PRO A 257 -18.69 -15.50 5.36
N VAL A 258 -18.56 -14.92 6.56
CA VAL A 258 -17.97 -13.59 6.76
C VAL A 258 -16.50 -13.58 6.34
N LYS A 259 -15.76 -14.63 6.72
CA LYS A 259 -14.36 -14.82 6.29
C LYS A 259 -14.23 -14.96 4.78
N LEU A 260 -15.10 -15.74 4.13
CA LEU A 260 -15.07 -15.94 2.68
C LEU A 260 -15.39 -14.66 1.91
N VAL A 261 -16.39 -13.87 2.34
CA VAL A 261 -16.65 -12.56 1.72
C VAL A 261 -15.46 -11.61 1.89
N SER A 262 -14.80 -11.67 3.05
CA SER A 262 -13.59 -10.87 3.30
C SER A 262 -12.45 -11.27 2.35
N GLU A 263 -12.18 -12.56 2.20
CA GLU A 263 -11.19 -13.08 1.24
C GLU A 263 -11.52 -12.71 -0.22
N PHE A 264 -12.80 -12.75 -0.59
CA PHE A 264 -13.25 -12.32 -1.90
C PHE A 264 -12.99 -10.83 -2.12
N LEU A 265 -13.44 -9.96 -1.21
CA LEU A 265 -13.33 -8.51 -1.35
C LEU A 265 -11.87 -8.07 -1.42
N GLY A 266 -11.00 -8.56 -0.53
CA GLY A 266 -9.58 -8.20 -0.55
C GLY A 266 -8.86 -8.65 -1.81
N THR A 267 -9.09 -9.90 -2.23
CA THR A 267 -8.50 -10.43 -3.47
C THR A 267 -9.02 -9.69 -4.71
N PHE A 268 -10.33 -9.41 -4.76
CA PHE A 268 -10.96 -8.69 -5.86
C PHE A 268 -10.36 -7.29 -6.00
N MET A 269 -10.25 -6.53 -4.90
CA MET A 269 -9.68 -5.17 -4.93
C MET A 269 -8.21 -5.19 -5.34
N LEU A 270 -7.41 -6.14 -4.84
CA LEU A 270 -6.02 -6.31 -5.26
C LEU A 270 -5.91 -6.56 -6.76
N VAL A 271 -6.61 -7.59 -7.27
CA VAL A 271 -6.49 -8.03 -8.67
C VAL A 271 -7.06 -6.97 -9.62
N LEU A 272 -8.14 -6.30 -9.24
CA LEU A 272 -8.71 -5.19 -10.01
C LEU A 272 -7.72 -4.03 -10.10
N THR A 273 -7.07 -3.68 -8.99
CA THR A 273 -6.06 -2.60 -8.94
C THR A 273 -4.86 -2.95 -9.82
N VAL A 274 -4.34 -4.17 -9.74
CA VAL A 274 -3.25 -4.64 -10.62
C VAL A 274 -3.68 -4.54 -12.08
N GLY A 275 -4.79 -5.17 -12.44
CA GLY A 275 -5.22 -5.26 -13.83
C GLY A 275 -5.54 -3.89 -14.45
N LEU A 276 -6.17 -2.98 -13.70
CA LEU A 276 -6.41 -1.62 -14.18
C LEU A 276 -5.11 -0.83 -14.41
N ASN A 277 -4.14 -0.92 -13.50
CA ASN A 277 -2.83 -0.30 -13.71
C ASN A 277 -2.11 -0.87 -14.94
N VAL A 278 -2.19 -2.19 -15.16
CA VAL A 278 -1.59 -2.87 -16.32
C VAL A 278 -2.24 -2.40 -17.62
N VAL A 279 -3.57 -2.41 -17.74
CA VAL A 279 -4.27 -2.00 -18.99
C VAL A 279 -4.16 -0.50 -19.27
N LEU A 280 -3.88 0.31 -18.25
CA LEU A 280 -3.66 1.75 -18.38
C LEU A 280 -2.18 2.12 -18.53
N GLY A 281 -1.25 1.16 -18.44
CA GLY A 281 0.18 1.42 -18.62
C GLY A 281 0.81 2.25 -17.49
N SER A 282 0.30 2.13 -16.26
CA SER A 282 0.80 2.86 -15.10
C SER A 282 2.26 2.49 -14.77
N ALA A 283 3.11 3.49 -14.58
CA ALA A 283 4.48 3.30 -14.11
C ALA A 283 4.56 2.90 -12.62
N SER A 284 3.42 2.85 -11.92
CA SER A 284 3.31 2.69 -10.47
C SER A 284 2.50 1.46 -10.08
N THR A 285 2.33 0.49 -11.00
CA THR A 285 1.50 -0.73 -10.80
C THR A 285 1.78 -1.43 -9.47
N ALA A 286 3.05 -1.74 -9.17
CA ALA A 286 3.42 -2.43 -7.92
C ALA A 286 3.14 -1.60 -6.67
N TRP A 287 3.32 -0.27 -6.74
CA TRP A 287 3.02 0.65 -5.63
C TRP A 287 1.50 0.76 -5.39
N SER A 288 0.73 0.87 -6.47
CA SER A 288 -0.73 0.88 -6.45
C SER A 288 -1.32 -0.43 -5.90
N ALA A 289 -0.82 -1.57 -6.38
CA ALA A 289 -1.26 -2.90 -5.95
C ALA A 289 -0.92 -3.17 -4.48
N ALA A 290 0.30 -2.81 -4.06
CA ALA A 290 0.71 -2.87 -2.66
C ALA A 290 -0.19 -2.03 -1.77
N ALA A 291 -0.53 -0.80 -2.20
CA ALA A 291 -1.44 0.05 -1.45
C ALA A 291 -2.84 -0.57 -1.33
N ALA A 292 -3.37 -1.16 -2.40
CA ALA A 292 -4.66 -1.85 -2.35
C ALA A 292 -4.63 -3.02 -1.35
N LEU A 293 -3.60 -3.87 -1.44
CA LEU A 293 -3.39 -4.99 -0.53
C LEU A 293 -3.30 -4.51 0.93
N MET A 294 -2.49 -3.48 1.21
CA MET A 294 -2.30 -2.94 2.54
C MET A 294 -3.62 -2.49 3.18
N CYS A 295 -4.39 -1.71 2.43
CA CYS A 295 -5.66 -1.15 2.89
C CYS A 295 -6.65 -2.28 3.22
N MET A 296 -6.72 -3.30 2.36
CA MET A 296 -7.61 -4.44 2.58
C MET A 296 -7.14 -5.36 3.72
N ILE A 297 -5.82 -5.49 3.94
CA ILE A 297 -5.29 -6.22 5.11
C ILE A 297 -5.67 -5.51 6.40
N TYR A 298 -5.47 -4.19 6.49
CA TYR A 298 -5.89 -3.44 7.68
C TYR A 298 -7.40 -3.44 7.89
N ALA A 299 -8.18 -3.51 6.80
CA ALA A 299 -9.64 -3.57 6.89
C ALA A 299 -10.19 -4.94 7.32
N LEU A 300 -9.51 -6.04 6.98
CA LEU A 300 -10.10 -7.40 7.06
C LEU A 300 -9.20 -8.48 7.69
N GLY A 301 -7.96 -8.15 8.06
CA GLY A 301 -7.00 -9.12 8.60
C GLY A 301 -7.46 -9.75 9.91
N ASP A 302 -8.13 -8.98 10.75
CA ASP A 302 -8.79 -9.41 11.98
C ASP A 302 -10.15 -10.11 11.75
N VAL A 303 -10.57 -10.29 10.50
CA VAL A 303 -11.77 -11.07 10.10
C VAL A 303 -11.38 -12.45 9.58
N SER A 304 -10.64 -12.49 8.47
CA SER A 304 -10.32 -13.73 7.76
C SER A 304 -8.86 -14.17 7.89
N GLY A 305 -8.00 -13.32 8.45
CA GLY A 305 -6.54 -13.43 8.31
C GLY A 305 -5.99 -12.68 7.09
N ALA A 306 -6.86 -12.16 6.21
CA ALA A 306 -6.52 -11.43 4.98
C ALA A 306 -5.44 -12.13 4.13
N HIS A 307 -5.67 -13.41 3.80
CA HIS A 307 -4.68 -14.16 3.03
C HIS A 307 -4.57 -13.63 1.60
N PHE A 308 -5.71 -13.39 0.94
CA PHE A 308 -5.89 -12.81 -0.39
C PHE A 308 -5.03 -13.42 -1.52
N ASN A 309 -4.49 -14.60 -1.26
CA ASN A 309 -3.48 -15.25 -2.08
C ASN A 309 -3.48 -16.76 -1.76
N PRO A 310 -3.68 -17.63 -2.77
CA PRO A 310 -3.64 -19.07 -2.56
C PRO A 310 -2.30 -19.60 -2.01
N ALA A 311 -1.18 -19.01 -2.41
CA ALA A 311 0.16 -19.37 -1.91
C ALA A 311 0.33 -18.98 -0.43
N VAL A 312 -0.17 -17.80 -0.03
CA VAL A 312 -0.21 -17.38 1.38
C VAL A 312 -1.11 -18.31 2.19
N SER A 313 -2.29 -18.67 1.66
CA SER A 313 -3.20 -19.61 2.33
C SER A 313 -2.55 -20.96 2.57
N LEU A 314 -1.76 -21.45 1.62
CA LEU A 314 -0.95 -22.67 1.78
C LEU A 314 0.11 -22.50 2.89
N ALA A 315 0.87 -21.41 2.87
CA ALA A 315 1.90 -21.15 3.87
C ALA A 315 1.33 -21.09 5.30
N VAL A 316 0.28 -20.30 5.51
CA VAL A 316 -0.39 -20.17 6.83
C VAL A 316 -0.98 -21.50 7.29
N LYS A 317 -1.51 -22.29 6.35
CA LYS A 317 -2.02 -23.63 6.65
C LYS A 317 -0.92 -24.58 7.10
N LEU A 318 0.20 -24.65 6.38
CA LEU A 318 1.34 -25.51 6.73
C LEU A 318 2.04 -25.06 8.02
N ARG A 319 1.93 -23.79 8.40
CA ARG A 319 2.31 -23.25 9.71
C ARG A 319 1.31 -23.59 10.83
N GLY A 320 0.13 -24.11 10.50
CA GLY A 320 -0.88 -24.53 11.47
C GLY A 320 -1.78 -23.42 12.03
N LYS A 321 -1.84 -22.24 11.37
CA LYS A 321 -2.71 -21.11 11.79
C LYS A 321 -3.97 -20.94 10.94
N CYS A 322 -4.29 -21.93 10.11
CA CYS A 322 -5.50 -21.98 9.30
C CYS A 322 -6.11 -23.39 9.37
N SER A 323 -7.43 -23.49 9.52
CA SER A 323 -8.13 -24.78 9.50
C SER A 323 -8.13 -25.39 8.09
N TRP A 324 -8.35 -26.71 7.98
CA TRP A 324 -8.46 -27.34 6.65
C TRP A 324 -9.69 -26.86 5.87
N THR A 325 -10.77 -26.51 6.58
CA THR A 325 -11.98 -25.97 5.97
C THR A 325 -11.74 -24.58 5.42
N GLU A 326 -11.12 -23.67 6.18
CA GLU A 326 -10.75 -22.33 5.70
C GLU A 326 -9.80 -22.44 4.51
N PHE A 327 -8.71 -23.22 4.61
CA PHE A 327 -7.78 -23.43 3.50
C PHE A 327 -8.47 -23.92 2.22
N GLY A 328 -9.28 -24.98 2.33
CA GLY A 328 -9.97 -25.58 1.18
C GLY A 328 -11.03 -24.67 0.55
N THR A 329 -11.57 -23.70 1.30
CA THR A 329 -12.61 -22.77 0.81
C THR A 329 -12.06 -21.41 0.40
N TYR A 330 -10.95 -20.96 0.99
CA TYR A 330 -10.31 -19.69 0.64
C TYR A 330 -9.75 -19.71 -0.77
N ILE A 331 -9.06 -20.78 -1.17
CA ILE A 331 -8.46 -20.90 -2.51
C ILE A 331 -9.50 -20.68 -3.63
N PRO A 332 -10.61 -21.44 -3.72
CA PRO A 332 -11.57 -21.22 -4.80
C PRO A 332 -12.22 -19.83 -4.75
N VAL A 333 -12.42 -19.26 -3.57
CA VAL A 333 -12.97 -17.90 -3.42
C VAL A 333 -12.00 -16.82 -3.90
N GLN A 334 -10.71 -16.95 -3.58
CA GLN A 334 -9.65 -16.05 -4.05
C GLN A 334 -9.50 -16.13 -5.58
N LEU A 335 -9.50 -17.33 -6.15
CA LEU A 335 -9.44 -17.53 -7.60
C LEU A 335 -10.69 -16.95 -8.31
N LEU A 336 -11.88 -17.12 -7.72
CA LEU A 336 -13.12 -16.53 -8.24
C LEU A 336 -13.10 -15.00 -8.20
N ALA A 337 -12.56 -14.41 -7.13
CA ALA A 337 -12.36 -12.97 -7.00
C ALA A 337 -11.40 -12.46 -8.07
N GLY A 338 -10.27 -13.14 -8.27
CA GLY A 338 -9.32 -12.83 -9.34
C GLY A 338 -9.93 -12.92 -10.73
N ALA A 339 -10.65 -13.99 -11.03
CA ALA A 339 -11.34 -14.15 -12.31
C ALA A 339 -12.40 -13.07 -12.56
N SER A 340 -13.14 -12.68 -11.52
CA SER A 340 -14.17 -11.64 -11.59
C SER A 340 -13.55 -10.26 -11.85
N ALA A 341 -12.46 -9.92 -11.17
CA ALA A 341 -11.68 -8.72 -11.44
C ALA A 341 -11.10 -8.74 -12.87
N GLY A 342 -10.52 -9.86 -13.30
CA GLY A 342 -10.00 -10.05 -14.66
C GLY A 342 -11.05 -9.85 -15.75
N ALA A 343 -12.27 -10.35 -15.54
CA ALA A 343 -13.37 -10.14 -16.46
C ALA A 343 -13.74 -8.65 -16.60
N ILE A 344 -13.74 -7.90 -15.51
CA ILE A 344 -13.96 -6.45 -15.54
C ILE A 344 -12.80 -5.73 -16.24
N VAL A 345 -11.56 -6.08 -15.90
CA VAL A 345 -10.35 -5.51 -16.51
C VAL A 345 -10.34 -5.71 -18.03
N SER A 346 -10.85 -6.84 -18.54
CA SER A 346 -10.99 -7.07 -19.99
C SER A 346 -11.88 -6.04 -20.71
N ILE A 347 -12.85 -5.45 -20.00
CA ILE A 347 -13.74 -4.42 -20.55
C ILE A 347 -12.97 -3.11 -20.70
N PHE A 348 -12.15 -2.75 -19.69
CA PHE A 348 -11.27 -1.58 -19.75
C PHE A 348 -10.16 -1.75 -20.79
N HIS A 349 -9.61 -2.95 -20.92
CA HIS A 349 -8.55 -3.25 -21.87
C HIS A 349 -8.93 -2.91 -23.32
N LYS A 350 -10.20 -3.09 -23.72
CA LYS A 350 -10.67 -2.82 -25.09
C LYS A 350 -10.47 -1.39 -25.58
N ILE A 351 -10.42 -0.43 -24.66
CA ILE A 351 -10.36 1.00 -24.98
C ILE A 351 -9.24 1.74 -24.22
N GLY A 352 -8.59 1.07 -23.27
CA GLY A 352 -7.48 1.63 -22.51
C GLY A 352 -6.23 1.87 -23.35
N THR A 353 -5.27 2.57 -22.78
CA THR A 353 -3.98 2.87 -23.42
C THR A 353 -3.19 1.61 -23.78
N GLY A 354 -3.38 0.52 -23.02
CA GLY A 354 -2.78 -0.78 -23.26
C GLY A 354 -3.51 -1.68 -24.26
N LYS A 355 -4.57 -1.20 -24.95
CA LYS A 355 -5.46 -2.00 -25.83
C LYS A 355 -4.78 -2.85 -26.91
N ASP A 356 -3.55 -2.49 -27.28
CA ASP A 356 -2.77 -3.21 -28.29
C ASP A 356 -1.89 -4.33 -27.70
N SER A 357 -1.97 -4.57 -26.38
CA SER A 357 -1.20 -5.61 -25.68
C SER A 357 -1.91 -6.97 -25.68
N ALA A 358 -1.20 -8.04 -26.08
CA ALA A 358 -1.79 -9.37 -26.29
C ALA A 358 -2.20 -10.10 -25.00
N HIS A 359 -1.25 -10.13 -24.06
CA HIS A 359 -1.27 -10.98 -22.88
C HIS A 359 -0.57 -10.28 -21.72
N PHE A 360 -1.24 -10.27 -20.56
CA PHE A 360 -0.69 -9.68 -19.35
C PHE A 360 0.14 -10.65 -18.52
N LEU A 361 -0.15 -11.96 -18.60
CA LEU A 361 0.63 -12.99 -17.91
C LEU A 361 1.55 -13.74 -18.88
N GLN A 362 2.80 -13.29 -18.94
CA GLN A 362 3.86 -13.93 -19.73
C GLN A 362 5.23 -13.46 -19.23
N PRO A 363 6.32 -14.19 -19.58
CA PRO A 363 7.67 -13.70 -19.31
C PRO A 363 7.90 -12.32 -19.93
N GLY A 364 8.68 -11.50 -19.23
CA GLY A 364 9.13 -10.22 -19.74
C GLY A 364 9.92 -10.38 -21.04
N LYS A 365 9.97 -9.30 -21.83
CA LYS A 365 10.60 -9.32 -23.15
C LYS A 365 12.06 -9.75 -23.04
N GLY A 366 12.42 -10.85 -23.71
CA GLY A 366 13.78 -11.39 -23.70
C GLY A 366 14.06 -12.41 -22.59
N HIS A 367 13.09 -12.69 -21.71
CA HIS A 367 13.22 -13.65 -20.62
C HIS A 367 12.44 -14.93 -20.89
N SER A 368 12.93 -16.03 -20.33
CA SER A 368 12.25 -17.33 -20.37
C SER A 368 11.20 -17.45 -19.24
N VAL A 369 10.31 -18.44 -19.37
CA VAL A 369 9.36 -18.80 -18.30
C VAL A 369 10.09 -19.20 -17.00
N VAL A 370 11.29 -19.75 -17.12
CA VAL A 370 12.09 -20.14 -15.95
C VAL A 370 12.66 -18.90 -15.26
N ASP A 371 13.14 -17.91 -16.01
CA ASP A 371 13.68 -16.67 -15.42
C ASP A 371 12.59 -15.91 -14.67
N ALA A 372 11.43 -15.76 -15.33
CA ALA A 372 10.23 -15.20 -14.73
C ALA A 372 9.79 -15.99 -13.48
N GLY A 373 9.73 -17.32 -13.60
CA GLY A 373 9.34 -18.22 -12.53
C GLY A 373 10.27 -18.16 -11.31
N ILE A 374 11.58 -18.04 -11.50
CA ILE A 374 12.52 -17.90 -10.38
C ILE A 374 12.27 -16.58 -9.65
N ALA A 375 12.05 -15.47 -10.37
CA ALA A 375 11.71 -14.19 -9.75
C ALA A 375 10.40 -14.27 -8.95
N GLU A 376 9.36 -14.87 -9.53
CA GLU A 376 8.06 -15.11 -8.85
C GLU A 376 8.22 -15.98 -7.60
N MET A 377 9.04 -17.03 -7.68
CA MET A 377 9.33 -17.90 -6.54
C MET A 377 10.01 -17.14 -5.40
N VAL A 378 11.02 -16.30 -5.70
CA VAL A 378 11.76 -15.54 -4.70
C VAL A 378 10.86 -14.51 -4.02
N PHE A 379 10.07 -13.74 -4.76
CA PHE A 379 9.24 -12.70 -4.15
C PHE A 379 7.96 -13.23 -3.52
N THR A 380 7.42 -14.36 -4.00
CA THR A 380 6.35 -15.08 -3.28
C THR A 380 6.89 -15.71 -1.99
N PHE A 381 8.14 -16.19 -2.00
CA PHE A 381 8.84 -16.60 -0.79
C PHE A 381 8.90 -15.45 0.21
N VAL A 382 9.34 -14.25 -0.20
CA VAL A 382 9.41 -13.07 0.68
C VAL A 382 8.03 -12.74 1.24
N LEU A 383 7.00 -12.66 0.38
CA LEU A 383 5.63 -12.37 0.80
C LEU A 383 5.13 -13.38 1.83
N CYS A 384 5.23 -14.68 1.55
CA CYS A 384 4.78 -15.72 2.46
C CYS A 384 5.59 -15.74 3.76
N TYR A 385 6.92 -15.58 3.68
CA TYR A 385 7.79 -15.57 4.86
C TYR A 385 7.46 -14.40 5.78
N VAL A 386 7.24 -13.20 5.23
CA VAL A 386 6.84 -12.02 5.99
C VAL A 386 5.45 -12.18 6.59
N VAL A 387 4.48 -12.76 5.87
CA VAL A 387 3.17 -13.10 6.46
C VAL A 387 3.35 -14.01 7.69
N LEU A 388 4.14 -15.09 7.56
CA LEU A 388 4.37 -15.99 8.68
C LEU A 388 5.05 -15.27 9.86
N ALA A 389 6.10 -14.50 9.59
CA ALA A 389 6.91 -13.82 10.59
C ALA A 389 6.25 -12.59 11.25
N THR A 390 5.20 -12.01 10.65
CA THR A 390 4.57 -10.79 11.18
C THR A 390 3.11 -10.96 11.58
N ALA A 391 2.34 -11.79 10.88
CA ALA A 391 0.91 -11.99 11.13
C ALA A 391 0.61 -13.26 11.94
N THR A 392 1.53 -14.24 11.95
CA THR A 392 1.24 -15.56 12.55
C THR A 392 2.03 -15.88 13.83
N ILE A 393 2.93 -14.99 14.25
CA ILE A 393 3.71 -15.13 15.48
C ILE A 393 2.89 -14.80 16.73
N ALA A 394 3.27 -15.34 17.88
CA ALA A 394 2.63 -15.00 19.14
C ALA A 394 2.91 -13.54 19.52
N LYS A 395 1.88 -12.82 19.99
CA LYS A 395 2.06 -11.45 20.49
C LYS A 395 2.78 -11.50 21.86
N PRO A 396 3.86 -10.74 22.08
CA PRO A 396 4.51 -10.68 23.39
C PRO A 396 3.54 -10.16 24.45
N GLY A 397 3.43 -10.85 25.59
CA GLY A 397 2.49 -10.50 26.68
C GLY A 397 2.79 -9.17 27.39
N SER A 398 3.92 -8.53 27.08
CA SER A 398 4.37 -7.25 27.67
C SER A 398 3.99 -6.00 26.87
N GLN A 399 3.35 -6.16 25.70
CA GLN A 399 2.94 -5.02 24.87
C GLN A 399 1.77 -4.28 25.55
N LEU A 400 1.87 -2.95 25.62
CA LEU A 400 0.76 -2.09 26.07
C LEU A 400 -0.45 -2.18 25.12
N THR A 401 -0.22 -2.56 23.86
CA THR A 401 -1.24 -2.72 22.81
C THR A 401 -1.44 -4.19 22.46
N LYS A 402 -2.70 -4.60 22.26
CA LYS A 402 -3.00 -5.97 21.84
C LYS A 402 -2.82 -6.18 20.34
N GLN A 403 -2.47 -5.13 19.58
CA GLN A 403 -2.41 -5.16 18.11
C GLN A 403 -0.97 -5.00 17.59
N ASN A 404 -0.64 -5.78 16.55
CA ASN A 404 0.53 -5.52 15.72
C ASN A 404 0.08 -4.51 14.65
N PHE A 405 0.61 -3.30 14.67
CA PHE A 405 0.18 -2.25 13.74
C PHE A 405 0.96 -2.22 12.42
N TYR A 406 2.07 -2.95 12.30
CA TYR A 406 2.95 -2.87 11.12
C TYR A 406 2.78 -4.03 10.12
N PHE A 407 2.11 -5.13 10.47
CA PHE A 407 2.08 -6.31 9.59
C PHE A 407 1.42 -6.03 8.24
N GLY A 408 0.33 -5.24 8.18
CA GLY A 408 -0.31 -4.86 6.92
C GLY A 408 0.65 -4.11 5.98
N LEU A 409 1.36 -3.11 6.53
CA LEU A 409 2.41 -2.38 5.82
C LEU A 409 3.56 -3.30 5.38
N ALA A 410 4.01 -4.22 6.24
CA ALA A 410 5.09 -5.15 5.93
C ALA A 410 4.70 -6.12 4.79
N ILE A 411 3.54 -6.75 4.85
CA ILE A 411 3.06 -7.68 3.83
C ILE A 411 2.90 -6.96 2.49
N ALA A 412 2.26 -5.79 2.47
CA ALA A 412 2.10 -5.00 1.26
C ALA A 412 3.43 -4.53 0.66
N SER A 413 4.40 -4.16 1.49
CA SER A 413 5.73 -3.73 1.03
C SER A 413 6.50 -4.85 0.33
N CYS A 414 6.15 -6.12 0.55
CA CYS A 414 6.69 -7.23 -0.23
C CYS A 414 6.29 -7.11 -1.71
N VAL A 415 5.05 -6.67 -1.98
CA VAL A 415 4.55 -6.44 -3.36
C VAL A 415 5.24 -5.23 -4.00
N THR A 416 5.54 -4.18 -3.24
CA THR A 416 6.36 -3.07 -3.76
C THR A 416 7.79 -3.51 -4.08
N ALA A 417 8.42 -4.26 -3.17
CA ALA A 417 9.77 -4.79 -3.38
C ALA A 417 9.81 -5.70 -4.61
N GLY A 418 8.98 -6.74 -4.62
CA GLY A 418 8.96 -7.74 -5.68
C GLY A 418 8.38 -7.26 -6.99
N GLY A 419 7.28 -6.50 -6.98
CA GLY A 419 6.64 -6.02 -8.21
C GLY A 419 7.56 -5.12 -9.04
N PHE A 420 8.38 -4.28 -8.40
CA PHE A 420 9.34 -3.43 -9.11
C PHE A 420 10.65 -4.14 -9.47
N ALA A 421 11.10 -5.11 -8.67
CA ALA A 421 12.31 -5.87 -8.95
C ALA A 421 12.08 -6.96 -10.01
N ALA A 422 10.97 -7.70 -9.92
CA ALA A 422 10.58 -8.75 -10.85
C ALA A 422 9.79 -8.24 -12.06
N GLY A 423 9.33 -6.97 -12.05
CA GLY A 423 8.45 -6.44 -13.09
C GLY A 423 8.97 -6.63 -14.53
N ALA A 424 10.27 -6.44 -14.76
CA ALA A 424 10.88 -6.67 -16.07
C ALA A 424 11.03 -8.16 -16.46
N LEU A 425 11.01 -9.07 -15.47
CA LEU A 425 11.17 -10.51 -15.66
C LEU A 425 9.83 -11.22 -15.85
N SER A 426 8.82 -10.87 -15.05
CA SER A 426 7.57 -11.64 -14.92
C SER A 426 6.31 -10.79 -14.82
N GLY A 427 6.41 -9.47 -14.62
CA GLY A 427 5.28 -8.62 -14.24
C GLY A 427 5.11 -8.46 -12.73
N GLY A 428 5.69 -9.37 -11.93
CA GLY A 428 5.67 -9.31 -10.47
C GLY A 428 4.29 -9.59 -9.89
N GLU A 429 3.77 -10.79 -10.13
CA GLU A 429 2.42 -11.21 -9.75
C GLU A 429 2.33 -11.67 -8.28
N LEU A 430 3.28 -12.49 -7.86
CA LEU A 430 3.47 -13.03 -6.50
C LEU A 430 2.22 -13.73 -5.92
N ASN A 431 1.23 -14.05 -6.74
CA ASN A 431 -0.11 -14.41 -6.31
C ASN A 431 -0.88 -15.17 -7.40
N PRO A 432 -1.21 -16.45 -7.16
CA PRO A 432 -1.97 -17.25 -8.13
C PRO A 432 -3.35 -16.65 -8.49
N ALA A 433 -3.97 -15.87 -7.60
CA ALA A 433 -5.23 -15.18 -7.89
C ALA A 433 -5.06 -13.97 -8.83
N VAL A 434 -3.93 -13.27 -8.74
CA VAL A 434 -3.57 -12.18 -9.68
C VAL A 434 -3.24 -12.78 -11.04
N SER A 435 -2.39 -13.81 -11.08
CA SER A 435 -2.12 -14.61 -12.28
C SER A 435 -3.40 -15.12 -12.96
N THR A 436 -4.38 -15.60 -12.17
CA THR A 436 -5.70 -16.02 -12.67
C THR A 436 -6.47 -14.85 -13.29
N GLY A 437 -6.52 -13.69 -12.62
CA GLY A 437 -7.23 -12.52 -13.13
C GLY A 437 -6.65 -12.00 -14.44
N LEU A 438 -5.33 -11.87 -14.54
CA LEU A 438 -4.66 -11.44 -15.77
C LEU A 438 -4.85 -12.43 -16.92
N THR A 439 -4.85 -13.73 -16.62
CA THR A 439 -5.16 -14.79 -17.60
C THR A 439 -6.59 -14.67 -18.12
N VAL A 440 -7.57 -14.46 -17.23
CA VAL A 440 -8.98 -14.27 -17.61
C VAL A 440 -9.16 -13.01 -18.44
N ALA A 441 -8.53 -11.90 -18.05
CA ALA A 441 -8.59 -10.65 -18.79
C ALA A 441 -8.10 -10.82 -20.24
N SER A 442 -6.93 -11.47 -20.40
CA SER A 442 -6.32 -11.75 -21.70
C SER A 442 -7.13 -12.76 -22.53
N SER A 443 -7.83 -13.70 -21.87
CA SER A 443 -8.65 -14.71 -22.56
C SER A 443 -9.97 -14.14 -23.09
N ILE A 444 -10.53 -13.12 -22.44
CA ILE A 444 -11.77 -12.47 -22.87
C ILE A 444 -11.50 -11.44 -23.98
N TYR A 445 -10.37 -10.73 -23.92
CA TYR A 445 -9.98 -9.79 -24.95
C TYR A 445 -8.46 -9.86 -25.19
N SER A 446 -8.10 -10.15 -26.44
CA SER A 446 -6.74 -10.08 -26.95
C SER A 446 -6.78 -9.43 -28.34
N PRO A 447 -5.97 -8.39 -28.62
CA PRO A 447 -5.93 -7.70 -29.90
C PRO A 447 -5.49 -8.64 -31.05
N ALA A 448 -6.05 -8.41 -32.24
CA ALA A 448 -5.75 -9.24 -33.41
C ALA A 448 -4.28 -9.07 -33.85
N GLY A 449 -3.56 -10.20 -34.01
CA GLY A 449 -2.16 -10.21 -34.44
C GLY A 449 -1.15 -9.94 -33.33
N ALA A 450 -1.60 -9.87 -32.07
CA ALA A 450 -0.73 -9.60 -30.94
C ALA A 450 0.08 -10.85 -30.56
N GLU A 451 1.39 -10.67 -30.39
CA GLU A 451 2.32 -11.78 -30.16
C GLU A 451 2.22 -12.30 -28.72
N SER A 452 2.35 -13.62 -28.56
CA SER A 452 2.24 -14.31 -27.27
C SER A 452 3.39 -15.28 -27.08
N THR A 453 3.93 -15.33 -25.87
CA THR A 453 4.90 -16.37 -25.49
C THR A 453 4.17 -17.48 -24.76
N GLY A 454 3.82 -18.54 -25.48
CA GLY A 454 3.13 -19.71 -24.93
C GLY A 454 1.61 -19.52 -24.79
N SER A 455 0.94 -20.53 -24.23
CA SER A 455 -0.49 -20.49 -23.96
C SER A 455 -0.78 -19.86 -22.61
N ALA A 456 -1.82 -19.04 -22.51
CA ALA A 456 -2.21 -18.35 -21.27
C ALA A 456 -2.42 -19.32 -20.09
N ILE A 457 -3.00 -20.51 -20.34
CA ILE A 457 -3.18 -21.53 -19.29
C ILE A 457 -1.84 -22.15 -18.85
N VAL A 458 -0.88 -22.28 -19.77
CA VAL A 458 0.45 -22.83 -19.45
C VAL A 458 1.23 -21.83 -18.60
N ASN A 459 1.17 -20.53 -18.94
CA ASN A 459 1.79 -19.48 -18.14
C ASN A 459 1.15 -19.40 -16.75
N LEU A 460 -0.18 -19.49 -16.66
CA LEU A 460 -0.89 -19.56 -15.37
C LEU A 460 -0.38 -20.70 -14.49
N LEU A 461 -0.31 -21.91 -15.04
CA LEU A 461 0.13 -23.09 -14.29
C LEU A 461 1.61 -23.01 -13.91
N ALA A 462 2.46 -22.50 -14.80
CA ALA A 462 3.88 -22.33 -14.53
C ALA A 462 4.13 -21.31 -13.41
N PHE A 463 3.58 -20.10 -13.53
CA PHE A 463 3.72 -19.03 -12.54
C PHE A 463 3.16 -19.47 -11.18
N SER A 464 1.94 -20.02 -11.16
CA SER A 464 1.34 -20.56 -9.93
C SER A 464 2.20 -21.65 -9.28
N GLY A 465 2.82 -22.52 -10.09
CA GLY A 465 3.74 -23.55 -9.59
C GLY A 465 4.95 -22.96 -8.86
N PHE A 466 5.58 -21.93 -9.43
CA PHE A 466 6.70 -21.23 -8.80
C PHE A 466 6.27 -20.43 -7.55
N GLU A 467 5.10 -19.78 -7.58
CA GLU A 467 4.52 -19.08 -6.43
C GLU A 467 4.27 -20.05 -5.26
N PHE A 468 3.68 -21.23 -5.52
CA PHE A 468 3.52 -22.26 -4.49
C PHE A 468 4.87 -22.82 -3.99
N ALA A 469 5.87 -22.97 -4.87
CA ALA A 469 7.21 -23.35 -4.45
C ALA A 469 7.83 -22.31 -3.51
N GLY A 470 7.62 -21.01 -3.79
CA GLY A 470 8.01 -19.91 -2.91
C GLY A 470 7.35 -20.01 -1.54
N ALA A 471 6.05 -20.31 -1.48
CA ALA A 471 5.33 -20.54 -0.22
C ALA A 471 5.89 -21.72 0.59
N LEU A 472 6.25 -22.83 -0.06
CA LEU A 472 6.87 -23.99 0.61
C LEU A 472 8.25 -23.64 1.17
N LEU A 473 9.07 -22.92 0.42
CA LEU A 473 10.37 -22.42 0.88
C LEU A 473 10.21 -21.48 2.08
N ALA A 474 9.17 -20.63 2.08
CA ALA A 474 8.90 -19.69 3.16
C ALA A 474 8.56 -20.41 4.47
N VAL A 475 7.76 -21.48 4.40
CA VAL A 475 7.43 -22.32 5.56
C VAL A 475 8.70 -22.98 6.13
N MET A 476 9.56 -23.52 5.25
CA MET A 476 10.83 -24.12 5.69
C MET A 476 11.75 -23.08 6.34
N ALA A 477 11.91 -21.91 5.72
CA ALA A 477 12.70 -20.82 6.28
C ALA A 477 12.15 -20.35 7.63
N PHE A 478 10.82 -20.19 7.76
CA PHE A 478 10.17 -19.80 9.00
C PHE A 478 10.48 -20.78 10.15
N TYR A 479 10.39 -22.09 9.91
CA TYR A 479 10.76 -23.08 10.93
C TYR A 479 12.25 -23.08 11.30
N LEU A 480 13.13 -22.64 10.40
CA LEU A 480 14.57 -22.51 10.68
C LEU A 480 14.91 -21.23 11.46
N THR A 481 14.20 -20.12 11.18
CA THR A 481 14.48 -18.81 11.79
C THR A 481 13.68 -18.56 13.07
N HIS A 482 12.50 -19.16 13.23
CA HIS A 482 11.61 -18.96 14.39
C HIS A 482 11.39 -20.26 15.19
N PRO A 483 12.45 -20.91 15.71
CA PRO A 483 12.30 -22.15 16.49
C PRO A 483 11.47 -21.95 17.78
N THR A 484 11.47 -20.74 18.34
CA THR A 484 10.72 -20.37 19.55
C THR A 484 9.21 -20.44 19.37
N GLU A 485 8.70 -20.19 18.16
CA GLU A 485 7.28 -20.38 17.81
C GLU A 485 6.87 -21.86 17.81
N MET A 486 7.84 -22.78 17.86
CA MET A 486 7.67 -24.22 17.98
C MET A 486 8.07 -24.75 19.36
N GLU A 487 8.12 -23.87 20.36
CA GLU A 487 8.53 -24.19 21.74
C GLU A 487 9.95 -24.78 21.83
N LYS A 488 10.82 -24.43 20.88
CA LYS A 488 12.25 -24.80 20.88
C LYS A 488 13.10 -23.61 21.26
N GLU A 489 14.26 -23.87 21.86
CA GLU A 489 15.23 -22.81 22.16
C GLU A 489 15.75 -22.16 20.87
N GLU A 490 16.01 -20.86 20.96
CA GLU A 490 16.66 -20.14 19.87
C GLU A 490 18.09 -20.64 19.69
N THR A 491 18.46 -20.93 18.44
CA THR A 491 19.77 -21.50 18.12
C THR A 491 20.65 -20.46 17.43
N TRP A 492 21.96 -20.57 17.61
CA TRP A 492 22.94 -19.67 16.98
C TRP A 492 22.81 -19.63 15.45
N TYR A 493 22.42 -20.74 14.81
CA TYR A 493 22.28 -20.80 13.36
C TYR A 493 20.99 -20.11 12.87
N SER A 494 19.93 -20.00 13.68
CA SER A 494 18.71 -19.28 13.32
C SER A 494 19.00 -17.81 13.03
N CYS A 495 19.83 -17.15 13.86
CA CYS A 495 20.26 -15.77 13.62
C CYS A 495 21.07 -15.65 12.31
N TYR A 496 21.98 -16.59 12.05
CA TYR A 496 22.83 -16.56 10.85
C TYR A 496 22.05 -16.83 9.56
N VAL A 497 21.05 -17.71 9.60
CA VAL A 497 20.13 -17.94 8.48
C VAL A 497 19.27 -16.70 8.24
N ALA A 498 18.78 -16.05 9.29
CA ALA A 498 18.03 -14.80 9.19
C ALA A 498 18.85 -13.68 8.51
N GLU A 499 20.09 -13.48 8.93
CA GLU A 499 21.01 -12.50 8.32
C GLU A 499 21.36 -12.82 6.86
N PHE A 500 21.56 -14.11 6.54
CA PHE A 500 21.74 -14.57 5.16
C PHE A 500 20.51 -14.27 4.30
N LEU A 501 19.32 -14.66 4.75
CA LEU A 501 18.07 -14.49 4.00
C LEU A 501 17.73 -13.01 3.78
N GLY A 502 17.85 -12.18 4.82
CA GLY A 502 17.56 -10.76 4.70
C GLY A 502 18.53 -10.05 3.75
N THR A 503 19.82 -10.39 3.79
CA THR A 503 20.80 -9.81 2.86
C THR A 503 20.64 -10.35 1.44
N PHE A 504 20.31 -11.64 1.29
CA PHE A 504 20.01 -12.24 0.00
C PHE A 504 18.85 -11.51 -0.69
N VAL A 505 17.72 -11.34 0.01
CA VAL A 505 16.53 -10.67 -0.53
C VAL A 505 16.82 -9.21 -0.87
N LEU A 506 17.52 -8.50 0.01
CA LEU A 506 17.91 -7.11 -0.23
C LEU A 506 18.76 -6.97 -1.49
N VAL A 507 19.86 -7.72 -1.58
CA VAL A 507 20.79 -7.62 -2.71
C VAL A 507 20.14 -8.12 -4.00
N PHE A 508 19.31 -9.16 -3.94
CA PHE A 508 18.56 -9.65 -5.10
C PHE A 508 17.63 -8.55 -5.63
N THR A 509 16.91 -7.86 -4.73
CA THR A 509 16.05 -6.72 -5.09
C THR A 509 16.86 -5.59 -5.73
N VAL A 510 18.01 -5.23 -5.15
CA VAL A 510 18.89 -4.17 -5.70
C VAL A 510 19.34 -4.52 -7.11
N VAL A 511 19.92 -5.72 -7.30
CA VAL A 511 20.50 -6.14 -8.58
C VAL A 511 19.42 -6.27 -9.65
N CYS A 512 18.25 -6.83 -9.32
CA CYS A 512 17.11 -6.88 -10.25
C CYS A 512 16.64 -5.49 -10.68
N ASN A 513 16.51 -4.53 -9.76
CA ASN A 513 16.12 -3.15 -10.12
C ASN A 513 17.15 -2.48 -11.03
N VAL A 514 18.44 -2.70 -10.78
CA VAL A 514 19.53 -2.14 -11.59
C VAL A 514 19.51 -2.75 -12.99
N LEU A 515 19.45 -4.08 -13.11
CA LEU A 515 19.42 -4.77 -14.40
C LEU A 515 18.13 -4.47 -15.20
N ALA A 516 17.02 -4.27 -14.51
CA ALA A 516 15.75 -3.85 -15.11
C ALA A 516 15.72 -2.36 -15.50
N SER A 517 16.76 -1.58 -15.19
CA SER A 517 16.81 -0.12 -15.41
C SER A 517 15.62 0.63 -14.78
N ASN A 518 15.15 0.18 -13.61
CA ASN A 518 14.00 0.78 -12.93
C ASN A 518 14.40 2.04 -12.15
N GLU A 519 14.52 3.18 -12.83
CA GLU A 519 14.98 4.41 -12.18
C GLU A 519 13.90 5.10 -11.32
N ASN A 520 12.62 4.91 -11.64
CA ASN A 520 11.53 5.65 -10.99
C ASN A 520 11.19 5.14 -9.59
N TRP A 521 11.33 3.83 -9.36
CA TRP A 521 10.87 3.20 -8.12
C TRP A 521 11.92 2.34 -7.42
N SER A 522 13.14 2.23 -7.97
CA SER A 522 14.23 1.45 -7.36
C SER A 522 14.49 1.83 -5.89
N PRO A 523 14.61 3.12 -5.50
CA PRO A 523 14.79 3.48 -4.09
C PRO A 523 13.67 2.95 -3.18
N THR A 524 12.42 3.08 -3.60
CA THR A 524 11.26 2.58 -2.84
C THR A 524 11.23 1.06 -2.78
N SER A 525 11.50 0.37 -3.90
CA SER A 525 11.57 -1.10 -3.96
C SER A 525 12.64 -1.66 -3.00
N ILE A 526 13.85 -1.10 -3.01
CA ILE A 526 14.96 -1.50 -2.14
C ILE A 526 14.64 -1.21 -0.67
N ALA A 527 14.08 -0.03 -0.38
CA ALA A 527 13.69 0.35 0.97
C ALA A 527 12.61 -0.57 1.55
N CYS A 528 11.58 -0.88 0.76
CA CYS A 528 10.55 -1.85 1.13
C CYS A 528 11.16 -3.23 1.39
N SER A 529 12.07 -3.71 0.53
CA SER A 529 12.76 -5.00 0.71
C SER A 529 13.53 -5.08 2.03
N LEU A 530 14.30 -4.04 2.37
CA LEU A 530 14.98 -3.99 3.66
C LEU A 530 13.98 -3.98 4.83
N MET A 531 12.96 -3.13 4.77
CA MET A 531 11.97 -2.98 5.84
C MET A 531 11.27 -4.30 6.16
N VAL A 532 10.81 -5.03 5.14
CA VAL A 532 10.08 -6.28 5.36
C VAL A 532 10.97 -7.35 5.96
N MET A 533 12.24 -7.40 5.57
CA MET A 533 13.19 -8.34 6.16
C MET A 533 13.57 -7.96 7.59
N ILE A 534 13.68 -6.67 7.92
CA ILE A 534 13.84 -6.22 9.31
C ILE A 534 12.62 -6.63 10.15
N TYR A 535 11.40 -6.39 9.68
CA TYR A 535 10.21 -6.81 10.45
C TYR A 535 10.10 -8.33 10.61
N ALA A 536 10.53 -9.11 9.60
CA ALA A 536 10.45 -10.56 9.62
C ALA A 536 11.60 -11.26 10.37
N THR A 537 12.74 -10.60 10.56
CA THR A 537 13.94 -11.22 11.17
C THR A 537 14.49 -10.48 12.38
N GLY A 538 14.00 -9.27 12.66
CA GLY A 538 14.48 -8.41 13.74
C GLY A 538 14.39 -9.08 15.12
N ALA A 539 13.30 -9.80 15.39
CA ALA A 539 13.15 -10.54 16.64
C ALA A 539 14.08 -11.76 16.77
N VAL A 540 14.67 -12.21 15.66
CA VAL A 540 15.56 -13.40 15.59
C VAL A 540 17.03 -12.98 15.63
N SER A 541 17.45 -12.07 14.75
CA SER A 541 18.87 -11.68 14.63
C SER A 541 19.17 -10.26 15.09
N GLY A 542 18.16 -9.44 15.33
CA GLY A 542 18.31 -7.99 15.42
C GLY A 542 18.19 -7.28 14.06
N GLY A 543 18.09 -8.04 12.95
CA GLY A 543 17.84 -7.51 11.61
C GLY A 543 18.94 -6.56 11.12
N HIS A 544 20.22 -6.94 11.27
CA HIS A 544 21.33 -6.08 10.88
C HIS A 544 21.42 -5.94 9.35
N LEU A 545 21.35 -7.08 8.65
CA LEU A 545 21.24 -7.26 7.19
C LEU A 545 22.27 -6.50 6.33
N ASN A 546 23.31 -5.96 6.96
CA ASN A 546 24.32 -5.12 6.33
C ASN A 546 25.60 -5.11 7.21
N PRO A 547 26.78 -5.41 6.65
CA PRO A 547 28.03 -5.39 7.41
C PRO A 547 28.37 -4.06 8.08
N ALA A 548 28.07 -2.94 7.43
CA ALA A 548 28.29 -1.60 8.00
C ALA A 548 27.37 -1.31 9.18
N VAL A 549 26.12 -1.80 9.12
CA VAL A 549 25.18 -1.71 10.24
C VAL A 549 25.65 -2.59 11.40
N THR A 550 26.07 -3.84 11.14
CA THR A 550 26.66 -4.71 12.17
C THR A 550 27.86 -4.06 12.83
N PHE A 551 28.76 -3.50 12.04
CA PHE A 551 29.94 -2.80 12.54
C PHE A 551 29.57 -1.57 13.40
N ALA A 552 28.61 -0.76 12.96
CA ALA A 552 28.14 0.41 13.71
C ALA A 552 27.50 0.03 15.05
N ILE A 553 26.70 -1.05 15.07
CA ILE A 553 26.09 -1.58 16.30
C ILE A 553 27.19 -2.11 17.23
N SER A 554 28.13 -2.92 16.74
CA SER A 554 29.27 -3.42 17.52
C SER A 554 30.11 -2.30 18.12
N LEU A 555 30.36 -1.22 17.37
CA LEU A 555 31.03 -0.02 17.89
C LEU A 555 30.23 0.67 19.00
N ALA A 556 28.92 0.83 18.82
CA ALA A 556 28.07 1.55 19.75
C ALA A 556 27.81 0.78 21.05
N THR A 557 27.70 -0.55 20.98
CA THR A 557 27.41 -1.42 22.13
C THR A 557 28.67 -1.98 22.79
N GLY A 558 29.81 -1.98 22.08
CA GLY A 558 31.04 -2.66 22.49
C GLY A 558 31.01 -4.18 22.27
N ASP A 559 29.98 -4.72 21.61
CA ASP A 559 29.87 -6.16 21.32
C ASP A 559 30.62 -6.56 20.04
N TRP A 560 31.82 -7.12 20.24
CA TRP A 560 32.67 -7.68 19.18
C TRP A 560 32.68 -9.22 19.19
N SER A 561 31.58 -9.84 19.60
CA SER A 561 31.47 -11.29 19.69
C SER A 561 31.64 -12.02 18.35
N LEU A 562 31.92 -13.33 18.42
CA LEU A 562 31.89 -14.22 17.26
C LEU A 562 30.54 -14.19 16.53
N LYS A 563 29.46 -13.80 17.23
CA LYS A 563 28.13 -13.62 16.65
C LYS A 563 28.12 -12.47 15.64
N ALA A 564 28.74 -11.33 15.96
CA ALA A 564 28.86 -10.20 15.04
C ALA A 564 29.70 -10.56 13.79
N ALA A 565 30.81 -11.29 13.98
CA ALA A 565 31.60 -11.81 12.86
C ALA A 565 30.80 -12.81 11.98
N GLY A 566 30.02 -13.69 12.63
CA GLY A 566 29.11 -14.60 11.95
C GLY A 566 28.04 -13.89 11.14
N TYR A 567 27.50 -12.76 11.64
CA TYR A 567 26.54 -11.94 10.90
C TYR A 567 27.16 -11.38 9.63
N VAL A 568 28.35 -10.77 9.73
CA VAL A 568 29.07 -10.25 8.56
C VAL A 568 29.34 -11.37 7.54
N ALA A 569 29.78 -12.55 7.99
CA ALA A 569 29.99 -13.69 7.09
C ALA A 569 28.69 -14.13 6.38
N SER A 570 27.59 -14.30 7.13
CA SER A 570 26.27 -14.63 6.56
C SER A 570 25.79 -13.60 5.55
N GLN A 571 25.95 -12.30 5.87
CA GLN A 571 25.54 -11.19 5.01
C GLN A 571 26.33 -11.21 3.70
N LEU A 572 27.66 -11.40 3.76
CA LEU A 572 28.50 -11.48 2.56
C LEU A 572 28.13 -12.69 1.69
N VAL A 573 27.92 -13.86 2.29
CA VAL A 573 27.50 -15.06 1.54
C VAL A 573 26.11 -14.87 0.93
N GLY A 574 25.18 -14.25 1.65
CA GLY A 574 23.84 -13.90 1.17
C GLY A 574 23.89 -12.94 -0.02
N GLY A 575 24.68 -11.87 0.07
CA GLY A 575 24.86 -10.90 -1.00
C GLY A 575 25.50 -11.51 -2.26
N ILE A 576 26.52 -12.35 -2.10
CA ILE A 576 27.16 -13.05 -3.23
C ILE A 576 26.15 -14.00 -3.91
N ALA A 577 25.44 -14.82 -3.13
CA ALA A 577 24.44 -15.74 -3.67
C ALA A 577 23.32 -14.99 -4.41
N ALA A 578 22.87 -13.86 -3.88
CA ALA A 578 21.87 -13.02 -4.51
C ALA A 578 22.35 -12.38 -5.82
N GLY A 579 23.59 -11.88 -5.85
CA GLY A 579 24.20 -11.33 -7.06
C GLY A 579 24.28 -12.38 -8.18
N PHE A 580 24.73 -13.60 -7.87
CA PHE A 580 24.74 -14.70 -8.85
C PHE A 580 23.33 -15.08 -9.31
N ALA A 581 22.38 -15.20 -8.38
CA ALA A 581 21.00 -15.53 -8.71
C ALA A 581 20.40 -14.48 -9.64
N ALA A 582 20.46 -13.19 -9.28
CA ALA A 582 19.89 -12.11 -10.07
C ALA A 582 20.56 -11.97 -11.45
N CYS A 583 21.90 -11.98 -11.52
CA CYS A 583 22.62 -11.89 -12.80
C CYS A 583 22.38 -13.10 -13.71
N SER A 584 21.99 -14.26 -13.17
CA SER A 584 21.64 -15.42 -13.99
C SER A 584 20.28 -15.29 -14.71
N LEU A 585 19.44 -14.37 -14.26
CA LEU A 585 18.10 -14.12 -14.83
C LEU A 585 18.12 -13.11 -15.98
N PHE A 586 19.19 -12.31 -16.09
CA PHE A 586 19.35 -11.30 -17.13
C PHE A 586 20.50 -11.69 -18.06
N THR A 587 20.31 -11.52 -19.36
CA THR A 587 21.34 -11.81 -20.37
C THR A 587 22.40 -10.73 -20.46
N ASP A 588 22.07 -9.51 -20.02
CA ASP A 588 22.97 -8.36 -20.03
C ASP A 588 23.73 -8.25 -18.72
N SER A 589 25.05 -8.04 -18.79
CA SER A 589 25.86 -7.72 -17.62
C SER A 589 25.62 -6.27 -17.21
N ALA A 590 25.24 -6.02 -15.95
CA ALA A 590 25.37 -4.69 -15.38
C ALA A 590 26.84 -4.37 -15.13
N ASP A 591 27.39 -3.38 -15.82
CA ASP A 591 28.60 -2.72 -15.36
C ASP A 591 28.26 -1.92 -14.09
N VAL A 592 28.88 -2.27 -12.97
CA VAL A 592 28.85 -1.45 -11.76
C VAL A 592 29.76 -0.25 -12.00
N ALA A 593 29.23 0.74 -12.73
CA ALA A 593 29.92 1.96 -13.06
C ALA A 593 29.18 3.17 -12.50
N VAL A 594 29.94 4.20 -12.15
CA VAL A 594 29.37 5.51 -11.79
C VAL A 594 28.66 6.05 -13.03
N LYS A 595 27.38 6.45 -12.90
CA LYS A 595 26.64 7.03 -14.01
C LYS A 595 27.32 8.33 -14.46
N GLU A 596 27.64 8.43 -15.75
CA GLU A 596 28.11 9.68 -16.35
C GLU A 596 27.04 10.79 -16.20
N PRO A 597 27.42 12.05 -15.90
CA PRO A 597 28.77 12.63 -15.88
C PRO A 597 29.45 12.63 -14.48
N TYR A 598 28.98 11.81 -13.53
CA TYR A 598 29.43 11.92 -12.14
C TYR A 598 30.82 11.27 -11.94
N HIS A 599 31.69 11.97 -11.20
CA HIS A 599 32.97 11.42 -10.78
C HIS A 599 32.82 10.41 -9.63
N LEU A 600 33.72 9.42 -9.58
CA LEU A 600 33.81 8.43 -8.50
C LEU A 600 33.85 9.04 -7.10
N SER A 601 34.49 10.20 -6.93
CA SER A 601 34.53 10.90 -5.64
C SER A 601 33.14 11.32 -5.14
N TYR A 602 32.24 11.75 -6.02
CA TYR A 602 30.87 12.11 -5.64
C TYR A 602 30.06 10.87 -5.26
N ALA A 603 30.20 9.77 -6.00
CA ALA A 603 29.57 8.51 -5.67
C ALA A 603 30.04 7.99 -4.30
N LEU A 604 31.35 7.97 -4.05
CA LEU A 604 31.91 7.56 -2.75
C LEU A 604 31.45 8.48 -1.60
N MET A 605 31.34 9.79 -1.84
CA MET A 605 30.84 10.72 -0.83
C MET A 605 29.35 10.48 -0.52
N ALA A 606 28.53 10.23 -1.55
CA ALA A 606 27.13 9.87 -1.36
C ALA A 606 26.98 8.56 -0.56
N GLU A 607 27.72 7.51 -0.94
CA GLU A 607 27.74 6.23 -0.23
C GLU A 607 28.14 6.39 1.24
N LEU A 608 29.17 7.19 1.52
CA LEU A 608 29.62 7.48 2.88
C LEU A 608 28.52 8.20 3.70
N ILE A 609 27.92 9.25 3.14
CA ILE A 609 26.90 10.06 3.82
C ILE A 609 25.66 9.21 4.12
N TYR A 610 25.11 8.51 3.12
CA TYR A 610 23.88 7.75 3.29
C TYR A 610 24.08 6.47 4.11
N THR A 611 25.26 5.84 4.05
CA THR A 611 25.61 4.75 4.97
C THR A 611 25.70 5.26 6.41
N ALA A 612 26.29 6.44 6.63
CA ALA A 612 26.34 7.05 7.96
C ALA A 612 24.95 7.43 8.47
N MET A 613 24.08 7.98 7.61
CA MET A 613 22.69 8.28 7.96
C MET A 613 21.87 7.03 8.28
N LEU A 614 22.06 5.95 7.52
CA LEU A 614 21.44 4.65 7.78
C LEU A 614 21.88 4.11 9.14
N ALA A 615 23.18 4.04 9.38
CA ALA A 615 23.73 3.59 10.67
C ALA A 615 23.25 4.45 11.83
N PHE A 616 23.28 5.79 11.68
CA PHE A 616 22.77 6.72 12.68
C PHE A 616 21.30 6.46 13.01
N THR A 617 20.47 6.26 11.98
CA THR A 617 19.04 5.99 12.17
C THR A 617 18.85 4.68 12.91
N VAL A 618 19.50 3.60 12.49
CA VAL A 618 19.45 2.29 13.17
C VAL A 618 19.83 2.41 14.66
N LEU A 619 20.92 3.10 14.97
CA LEU A 619 21.33 3.31 16.36
C LEU A 619 20.28 4.06 17.20
N ASN A 620 19.55 5.00 16.60
CA ASN A 620 18.53 5.80 17.30
C ASN A 620 17.17 5.10 17.43
N VAL A 621 16.79 4.25 16.47
CA VAL A 621 15.45 3.63 16.43
C VAL A 621 15.43 2.16 16.85
N ALA A 622 16.57 1.47 16.84
CA ALA A 622 16.65 0.04 17.19
C ALA A 622 17.55 -0.24 18.40
N VAL A 623 18.63 0.55 18.61
CA VAL A 623 19.60 0.31 19.71
C VAL A 623 19.35 1.20 20.93
N SER A 624 18.94 2.45 20.71
CA SER A 624 18.69 3.41 21.77
C SER A 624 17.69 2.90 22.81
N LYS A 625 18.05 2.96 24.10
CA LYS A 625 17.19 2.60 25.23
C LYS A 625 15.92 3.46 25.37
N ARG A 626 15.81 4.56 24.62
CA ARG A 626 14.63 5.46 24.64
C ARG A 626 13.57 5.13 23.59
N ASN A 627 13.93 4.36 22.56
CA ASN A 627 13.05 4.03 21.43
C ASN A 627 13.13 2.54 21.06
N ASN A 628 13.55 1.68 21.99
CA ASN A 628 13.86 0.28 21.69
C ASN A 628 12.55 -0.47 21.40
N PRO A 629 12.39 -1.13 20.24
CA PRO A 629 11.18 -1.87 19.89
C PRO A 629 10.78 -2.93 20.94
N ALA A 630 11.76 -3.52 21.62
CA ALA A 630 11.56 -4.55 22.63
C ALA A 630 11.04 -4.01 23.98
N THR A 631 11.26 -2.72 24.28
CA THR A 631 10.86 -2.11 25.58
C THR A 631 9.78 -1.05 25.44
N ASP A 632 9.75 -0.32 24.32
CA ASP A 632 8.95 0.90 24.16
C ASP A 632 7.80 0.72 23.16
N GLY A 633 7.67 -0.46 22.53
CA GLY A 633 6.60 -0.75 21.57
C GLY A 633 6.70 0.06 20.27
N ASN A 634 7.89 0.56 19.92
CA ASN A 634 8.11 1.29 18.67
C ASN A 634 7.90 0.36 17.47
N ASN A 635 6.73 0.45 16.85
CA ASN A 635 6.31 -0.38 15.71
C ASN A 635 6.78 0.16 14.35
N PHE A 636 7.41 1.35 14.30
CA PHE A 636 7.76 2.03 13.05
C PHE A 636 9.27 2.19 12.82
N TYR A 637 10.11 1.54 13.64
CA TYR A 637 11.57 1.58 13.51
C TYR A 637 12.08 1.17 12.11
N ALA A 638 11.55 0.08 11.56
CA ALA A 638 11.95 -0.39 10.23
C ALA A 638 11.43 0.55 9.12
N LEU A 639 10.28 1.20 9.33
CA LEU A 639 9.77 2.24 8.43
C LEU A 639 10.70 3.45 8.41
N ALA A 640 11.19 3.90 9.57
CA ALA A 640 12.17 4.99 9.65
C ALA A 640 13.48 4.65 8.90
N ILE A 641 13.95 3.42 9.05
CA ILE A 641 15.13 2.91 8.32
C ILE A 641 14.89 2.93 6.80
N ALA A 642 13.74 2.46 6.32
CA ALA A 642 13.39 2.51 4.90
C ALA A 642 13.32 3.92 4.34
N TRP A 643 12.76 4.88 5.08
CA TRP A 643 12.68 6.27 4.62
C TRP A 643 14.05 6.92 4.39
N VAL A 644 15.10 6.50 5.11
CA VAL A 644 16.47 6.97 4.84
C VAL A 644 16.94 6.51 3.46
N ILE A 645 16.63 5.27 3.08
CA ILE A 645 16.97 4.72 1.75
C ILE A 645 16.17 5.43 0.67
N ILE A 646 14.87 5.66 0.88
CA ILE A 646 14.01 6.40 -0.04
C ILE A 646 14.56 7.82 -0.25
N ALA A 647 14.81 8.55 0.84
CA ALA A 647 15.33 9.91 0.79
C ALA A 647 16.67 9.98 0.07
N GLY A 648 17.62 9.11 0.41
CA GLY A 648 18.92 9.10 -0.23
C GLY A 648 18.89 8.66 -1.68
N GLY A 649 18.15 7.60 -1.98
CA GLY A 649 18.02 7.07 -3.33
C GLY A 649 17.37 8.08 -4.29
N TYR A 650 16.36 8.83 -3.87
CA TYR A 650 15.79 9.89 -4.72
C TYR A 650 16.61 11.18 -4.74
N ALA A 651 17.31 11.53 -3.67
CA ALA A 651 18.17 12.71 -3.63
C ALA A 651 19.43 12.56 -4.51
N VAL A 652 19.97 11.34 -4.63
CA VAL A 652 21.17 11.05 -5.43
C VAL A 652 20.83 10.44 -6.79
N GLY A 653 19.75 9.65 -6.85
CA GLY A 653 19.29 8.97 -8.07
C GLY A 653 18.41 9.83 -8.98
N GLY A 654 18.02 11.03 -8.56
CA GLY A 654 17.19 11.94 -9.34
C GLY A 654 17.90 12.54 -10.57
N ARG A 655 17.23 12.34 -11.72
CA ARG A 655 17.39 12.85 -13.11
C ARG A 655 18.26 14.11 -13.35
N LYS A 656 18.89 14.12 -14.54
CA LYS A 656 19.64 15.22 -15.19
C LYS A 656 19.11 16.63 -14.95
#